data_AF-A0A7R9T8Q4-F1
#
_entry.id   AF-A0A7R9T8Q4-F1
#
_cell.length_a   1.000
_cell.length_b   1.000
_cell.length_c   1.000
_cell.angle_alpha   90.00
_cell.angle_beta   90.00
_cell.angle_gamma   90.00
#
_symmetry.space_group_name_H-M   'P 1'
#
loop_
_entity.id
_entity.type
_entity.pdbx_description
1 polymer ?
#
loop_
_entity_poly.entity_id
_entity_poly.type
_entity_poly.pdbx_seq_one_letter_code
_entity_poly.pdbx_strand_id
1 'polypeptide(L)'
;RGARSARAPARCAVWAERTEERLERELDSSSRKWVSFQEGKEDTEQPPLSSQLEPADGRDDYDAVVVGTGPAGIAMAAELAGTGLSVLLLGPESCFVNNYGIFEDELAEIPLDLSDAVVQRYDKMEVWLSESEQLDLGRRYVRLGRRELRAKLLAAARAGGVQYLDALVDGIEHERQHSELRVRGRETPLRAKVPVLALGHNRELLAYEDGPRPTMQTAYGYEVTWKNHPWPMDTALFMDFRHQDTEREEALAGAHGEDCASHSHWPSILYAFPVDEDTVFLQETCLVAPTDHAVPFDELKARLTRRLQRMGLDEDAHVEAVLEEEASWIPLGGTVPVAPQRSVAFGAAAGMVHPVSGYHIANMLTRAPHVARAIADGLASDSQVPAEEAARLAWDQLWDDDRRRQQGFYEFGMRMMLTFDQPTLLAFFRTFFRLPNVWWQSFLSHRLSGPELLMFALRVFAVASNDIRFRLIAHLGHEGAGVRVAEQYMWPLLRAAGLTAGRGGMASDRRAGWLPMLNAPVELDGSLPGDVGFDPVGFTREDRRAADGSGLGTWLPPGYDEKSYCGSRLEYLREVEVLHGRWAMLAAVGCMAPEALGYVESWSQAPATELREGAVFMNIHHLAMLQGDNTMSMQAFIGLQLFMQGFAEMLRASASGSYETRIYPGGLFDPLGLTVTSDERLHELRTSEIKHARLAMVAMMGMWVQVVLTGTGPLANWGEFTDQLHALFIEGVRSGSVPLPAVVRGAVVTAL
;
A
#
# COMPACT_ATOMS: atom_id res chain seq x y z
N ARG A 1 35.73 47.48 33.78
CA ARG A 1 36.61 46.29 33.74
C ARG A 1 35.71 45.09 34.01
N GLY A 2 35.18 44.34 33.05
CA GLY A 2 35.60 44.08 31.67
C GLY A 2 35.50 42.57 31.50
N ALA A 3 34.60 42.13 30.61
CA ALA A 3 34.39 40.76 30.11
C ALA A 3 33.82 39.71 31.10
N ARG A 4 32.48 39.61 31.19
CA ARG A 4 31.83 38.30 31.31
C ARG A 4 31.99 37.61 29.95
N SER A 5 32.61 36.44 29.94
CA SER A 5 32.90 35.67 28.74
C SER A 5 31.63 35.43 27.93
N ALA A 6 31.76 35.61 26.61
CA ALA A 6 30.72 35.36 25.62
C ALA A 6 30.07 33.98 25.81
N ARG A 7 28.73 33.94 25.65
CA ARG A 7 27.96 32.70 25.47
C ARG A 7 28.64 31.87 24.38
N ALA A 8 28.88 30.59 24.67
CA ALA A 8 29.27 29.59 23.69
C ALA A 8 28.24 29.54 22.54
N PRO A 9 28.65 29.19 21.30
CA PRO A 9 27.77 29.20 20.14
C PRO A 9 26.60 28.22 20.29
N ALA A 10 25.49 28.54 19.62
CA ALA A 10 24.23 27.81 19.65
C ALA A 10 24.44 26.33 19.33
N ARG A 11 24.08 25.46 20.28
CA ARG A 11 24.04 24.01 20.10
C ARG A 11 22.67 23.66 19.51
N CYS A 12 22.65 22.91 18.42
CA CYS A 12 21.42 22.36 17.86
C CYS A 12 20.96 21.20 18.77
N ALA A 13 20.33 21.51 19.89
CA ALA A 13 19.81 20.49 20.80
C ALA A 13 18.45 20.00 20.32
N VAL A 14 18.35 19.50 19.08
CA VAL A 14 17.34 18.47 18.83
C VAL A 14 17.82 17.26 19.63
N TRP A 15 16.91 16.48 20.22
CA TRP A 15 17.21 15.29 21.07
C TRP A 15 17.52 15.62 22.53
N ALA A 16 16.54 15.33 23.39
CA ALA A 16 16.64 15.53 24.84
C ALA A 16 16.64 14.16 25.53
N GLU A 17 17.83 13.71 25.97
CA GLU A 17 18.17 12.79 27.08
C GLU A 17 17.46 11.43 27.24
N ARG A 18 16.26 11.19 26.68
CA ARG A 18 15.50 9.94 26.81
C ARG A 18 15.54 9.07 25.56
N THR A 19 15.78 9.68 24.40
CA THR A 19 16.05 8.93 23.17
C THR A 19 17.48 8.39 23.15
N GLU A 20 18.40 8.97 23.95
CA GLU A 20 19.70 8.39 24.25
C GLU A 20 19.52 6.97 24.80
N GLU A 21 18.69 6.71 25.82
CA GLU A 21 18.53 5.35 26.38
C GLU A 21 17.98 4.30 25.38
N ARG A 22 17.24 4.72 24.34
CA ARG A 22 16.68 3.82 23.32
C ARG A 22 17.65 3.62 22.14
N LEU A 23 18.25 4.68 21.64
CA LEU A 23 19.32 4.62 20.63
C LEU A 23 20.58 3.93 21.21
N GLU A 24 20.84 4.08 22.51
CA GLU A 24 21.88 3.38 23.27
C GLU A 24 21.68 1.86 23.34
N ARG A 25 20.46 1.36 23.14
CA ARG A 25 20.16 -0.09 23.12
C ARG A 25 20.07 -0.67 21.72
N GLU A 26 19.67 0.12 20.72
CA GLU A 26 19.35 -0.39 19.37
C GLU A 26 20.43 -0.08 18.30
N LEU A 27 21.25 0.98 18.46
CA LEU A 27 22.31 1.32 17.49
C LEU A 27 23.70 0.85 17.92
N ASP A 28 24.53 0.43 16.97
CA ASP A 28 25.95 0.17 17.23
C ASP A 28 26.71 1.46 17.63
N SER A 29 27.92 1.30 18.18
CA SER A 29 28.73 2.42 18.68
C SER A 29 29.20 3.41 17.61
N SER A 30 29.38 2.98 16.36
CA SER A 30 29.72 3.86 15.24
C SER A 30 28.50 4.69 14.83
N SER A 31 27.34 4.06 14.66
CA SER A 31 26.09 4.72 14.30
C SER A 31 25.71 5.82 15.30
N ARG A 32 25.95 5.61 16.60
CA ARG A 32 25.75 6.63 17.65
C ARG A 32 26.63 7.87 17.45
N LYS A 33 27.91 7.68 17.12
CA LYS A 33 28.85 8.79 16.88
C LYS A 33 28.34 9.71 15.76
N TRP A 34 27.80 9.12 14.70
CA TRP A 34 27.25 9.86 13.56
C TRP A 34 25.94 10.57 13.87
N VAL A 35 25.07 9.97 14.69
CA VAL A 35 23.87 10.65 15.19
C VAL A 35 24.27 11.88 16.01
N SER A 36 25.15 11.72 17.00
CA SER A 36 25.65 12.85 17.79
C SER A 36 26.40 13.91 16.96
N PHE A 37 27.10 13.49 15.90
CA PHE A 37 27.72 14.41 14.93
C PHE A 37 26.67 15.25 14.21
N GLN A 38 25.61 14.63 13.69
CA GLN A 38 24.56 15.33 12.96
C GLN A 38 23.74 16.25 13.87
N GLU A 39 23.49 15.83 15.12
CA GLU A 39 22.84 16.65 16.15
C GLU A 39 23.72 17.83 16.57
N GLY A 40 25.02 17.60 16.73
CA GLY A 40 25.97 18.64 17.12
C GLY A 40 26.26 19.67 16.02
N LYS A 41 25.85 19.39 14.78
CA LYS A 41 26.20 20.19 13.60
C LYS A 41 25.63 21.60 13.66
N GLU A 42 26.53 22.55 13.50
CA GLU A 42 26.39 23.96 13.70
C GLU A 42 26.34 24.67 12.33
N ASP A 43 25.42 25.61 12.16
CA ASP A 43 25.42 26.52 11.03
C ASP A 43 25.39 27.95 11.55
N THR A 44 26.59 28.54 11.68
CA THR A 44 26.77 29.88 12.27
C THR A 44 26.14 31.01 11.45
N GLU A 45 25.78 30.75 10.20
CA GLU A 45 25.10 31.72 9.33
C GLU A 45 23.59 31.74 9.55
N GLN A 46 23.02 30.73 10.23
CA GLN A 46 21.61 30.70 10.59
C GLN A 46 21.38 31.44 11.92
N PRO A 47 20.63 32.56 11.93
CA PRO A 47 20.35 33.28 13.16
C PRO A 47 19.49 32.43 14.12
N PRO A 48 19.66 32.59 15.45
CA PRO A 48 18.88 31.86 16.44
C PRO A 48 17.39 32.20 16.34
N LEU A 49 16.50 31.23 16.62
CA LEU A 49 15.05 31.40 16.49
C LEU A 49 14.53 32.55 17.37
N SER A 50 15.09 32.69 18.58
CA SER A 50 14.78 33.78 19.52
C SER A 50 15.09 35.18 18.98
N SER A 51 15.93 35.31 17.94
CA SER A 51 16.19 36.58 17.26
C SER A 51 15.27 36.84 16.07
N GLN A 52 14.55 35.81 15.61
CA GLN A 52 13.76 35.85 14.37
C GLN A 52 12.25 35.84 14.63
N LEU A 53 11.81 35.34 15.79
CA LEU A 53 10.41 35.25 16.19
C LEU A 53 10.20 35.96 17.53
N GLU A 54 8.98 36.44 17.76
CA GLU A 54 8.61 37.10 19.01
C GLU A 54 8.63 36.10 20.17
N PRO A 55 9.11 36.47 21.36
CA PRO A 55 9.05 35.60 22.53
C PRO A 55 7.59 35.38 22.95
N ALA A 56 7.33 34.26 23.63
CA ALA A 56 6.05 34.02 24.29
C ALA A 56 5.68 35.19 25.21
N ASP A 57 4.47 35.74 25.06
CA ASP A 57 3.99 36.97 25.71
C ASP A 57 3.52 36.78 27.16
N GLY A 58 3.79 35.61 27.74
CA GLY A 58 3.38 35.26 29.11
C GLY A 58 1.96 34.72 29.22
N ARG A 59 1.19 34.60 28.12
CA ARG A 59 -0.06 33.85 28.12
C ARG A 59 0.22 32.34 28.23
N ASP A 60 -0.67 31.65 28.93
CA ASP A 60 -0.64 30.20 29.04
C ASP A 60 -1.60 29.52 28.05
N ASP A 61 -2.57 30.25 27.48
CA ASP A 61 -3.59 29.71 26.57
C ASP A 61 -3.34 30.09 25.10
N TYR A 62 -3.36 29.09 24.22
CA TYR A 62 -3.19 29.22 22.77
C TYR A 62 -4.24 28.39 22.02
N ASP A 63 -4.59 28.81 20.80
CA ASP A 63 -5.42 27.99 19.92
C ASP A 63 -4.64 26.76 19.45
N ALA A 64 -3.38 26.94 19.05
CA ALA A 64 -2.49 25.85 18.69
C ALA A 64 -1.09 26.02 19.27
N VAL A 65 -0.52 24.91 19.75
CA VAL A 65 0.90 24.85 20.14
C VAL A 65 1.58 23.84 19.23
N VAL A 66 2.54 24.30 18.43
CA VAL A 66 3.34 23.46 17.53
C VAL A 66 4.63 23.07 18.25
N VAL A 67 4.82 21.77 18.50
CA VAL A 67 5.98 21.24 19.19
C VAL A 67 6.98 20.69 18.17
N GLY A 68 8.18 21.26 18.15
CA GLY A 68 9.27 20.92 17.22
C GLY A 68 9.62 22.10 16.31
N THR A 69 10.92 22.42 16.21
CA THR A 69 11.42 23.64 15.54
C THR A 69 12.08 23.37 14.18
N GLY A 70 11.94 22.16 13.64
CA GLY A 70 12.41 21.80 12.29
C GLY A 70 11.52 22.37 11.17
N PRO A 71 11.81 22.03 9.90
CA PRO A 71 11.06 22.52 8.74
C PRO A 71 9.55 22.30 8.84
N ALA A 72 9.13 21.12 9.32
CA ALA A 72 7.73 20.78 9.53
C ALA A 72 7.03 21.68 10.54
N GLY A 73 7.69 21.93 11.67
CA GLY A 73 7.11 22.73 12.75
C GLY A 73 7.00 24.20 12.39
N ILE A 74 8.04 24.78 11.78
CA ILE A 74 8.01 26.18 11.34
C ILE A 74 6.96 26.37 10.23
N ALA A 75 6.90 25.46 9.26
CA ALA A 75 5.88 25.51 8.20
C ALA A 75 4.46 25.43 8.76
N MET A 76 4.20 24.46 9.64
CA MET A 76 2.88 24.27 10.25
C MET A 76 2.50 25.47 11.14
N ALA A 77 3.43 26.01 11.90
CA ALA A 77 3.18 27.19 12.73
C ALA A 77 2.85 28.43 11.88
N ALA A 78 3.58 28.63 10.77
CA ALA A 78 3.31 29.71 9.83
C ALA A 78 1.91 29.61 9.21
N GLU A 79 1.54 28.42 8.71
CA GLU A 79 0.23 28.19 8.10
C GLU A 79 -0.92 28.34 9.11
N LEU A 80 -0.77 27.80 10.33
CA LEU A 80 -1.77 27.98 11.39
C LEU A 80 -1.96 29.46 11.75
N ALA A 81 -0.87 30.21 11.91
CA ALA A 81 -0.94 31.62 12.22
C ALA A 81 -1.57 32.42 11.07
N GLY A 82 -1.31 32.01 9.82
CA GLY A 82 -1.95 32.55 8.62
C GLY A 82 -3.48 32.40 8.57
N THR A 83 -4.04 31.43 9.31
CA THR A 83 -5.51 31.31 9.48
C THR A 83 -6.10 32.25 10.53
N GLY A 84 -5.26 33.02 11.25
CA GLY A 84 -5.66 33.94 12.31
C GLY A 84 -5.70 33.33 13.71
N LEU A 85 -5.24 32.08 13.87
CA LEU A 85 -5.14 31.42 15.18
C LEU A 85 -3.97 31.96 16.00
N SER A 86 -4.12 31.94 17.32
CA SER A 86 -2.99 32.18 18.23
C SER A 86 -2.08 30.95 18.29
N VAL A 87 -0.82 31.11 17.85
CA VAL A 87 0.13 30.01 17.69
C VAL A 87 1.41 30.22 18.51
N LEU A 88 1.80 29.19 19.26
CA LEU A 88 3.13 29.08 19.87
C LEU A 88 3.94 27.98 19.18
N LEU A 89 5.14 28.33 18.72
CA LEU A 89 6.18 27.38 18.36
C LEU A 89 7.02 27.05 19.59
N LEU A 90 7.06 25.78 19.97
CA LEU A 90 7.68 25.28 21.19
C LEU A 90 8.76 24.26 20.84
N GLY A 91 9.99 24.49 21.29
CA GLY A 91 11.08 23.55 21.09
C GLY A 91 12.45 24.18 21.20
N PRO A 92 13.50 23.35 21.26
CA PRO A 92 14.88 23.82 21.37
C PRO A 92 15.26 24.67 20.16
N GLU A 93 16.20 25.60 20.35
CA GLU A 93 16.81 26.29 19.21
C GLU A 93 17.45 25.27 18.26
N SER A 94 17.02 25.29 17.00
CA SER A 94 17.54 24.40 15.96
C SER A 94 17.89 25.16 14.68
N CYS A 95 18.86 24.59 13.97
CA CYS A 95 19.26 24.99 12.62
C CYS A 95 18.91 23.87 11.64
N PHE A 96 18.71 24.22 10.37
CA PHE A 96 18.53 23.22 9.34
C PHE A 96 19.91 22.75 8.91
N VAL A 97 20.23 21.49 9.18
CA VAL A 97 21.56 20.92 8.91
C VAL A 97 21.63 20.15 7.60
N ASN A 98 20.49 19.84 6.97
CA ASN A 98 20.45 19.09 5.71
C ASN A 98 20.11 20.02 4.55
N ASN A 99 20.67 19.72 3.37
CA ASN A 99 20.18 20.27 2.12
C ASN A 99 19.04 19.39 1.58
N TYR A 100 18.18 19.94 0.74
CA TYR A 100 17.02 19.21 0.23
C TYR A 100 17.01 19.21 -1.29
N GLY A 101 16.85 18.04 -1.88
CA GLY A 101 16.54 17.91 -3.30
C GLY A 101 15.02 17.80 -3.52
N ILE A 102 14.54 18.38 -4.61
CA ILE A 102 13.13 18.36 -5.01
C ILE A 102 13.03 18.34 -6.53
N PHE A 103 11.98 17.72 -7.08
CA PHE A 103 11.70 17.83 -8.50
C PHE A 103 11.16 19.22 -8.84
N GLU A 104 11.64 19.82 -9.93
CA GLU A 104 11.29 21.23 -10.24
C GLU A 104 9.78 21.41 -10.44
N ASP A 105 9.08 20.41 -10.98
CA ASP A 105 7.62 20.46 -11.19
C ASP A 105 6.82 20.43 -9.89
N GLU A 106 7.37 19.92 -8.79
CA GLU A 106 6.71 19.92 -7.48
C GLU A 106 6.76 21.30 -6.82
N LEU A 107 7.72 22.17 -7.17
CA LEU A 107 7.79 23.52 -6.63
C LEU A 107 6.54 24.34 -6.95
N ALA A 108 5.93 24.12 -8.11
CA ALA A 108 4.73 24.81 -8.53
C ALA A 108 3.48 24.41 -7.71
N GLU A 109 3.53 23.29 -7.01
CA GLU A 109 2.44 22.80 -6.16
C GLU A 109 2.55 23.33 -4.73
N ILE A 110 3.74 23.79 -4.32
CA ILE A 110 3.98 24.34 -3.00
C ILE A 110 3.42 25.77 -2.94
N PRO A 111 2.47 26.09 -2.04
CA PRO A 111 1.89 27.42 -1.99
C PRO A 111 2.87 28.53 -1.56
N LEU A 112 3.92 28.16 -0.82
CA LEU A 112 5.03 29.06 -0.48
C LEU A 112 6.01 29.15 -1.64
N ASP A 113 6.27 30.37 -2.13
CA ASP A 113 7.23 30.58 -3.22
C ASP A 113 8.69 30.33 -2.77
N LEU A 114 9.23 29.21 -3.22
CA LEU A 114 10.59 28.75 -2.97
C LEU A 114 11.54 29.01 -4.15
N SER A 115 11.15 29.77 -5.16
CA SER A 115 11.97 30.02 -6.36
C SER A 115 13.36 30.59 -6.02
N ASP A 116 13.40 31.49 -5.03
CA ASP A 116 14.64 32.11 -4.53
C ASP A 116 15.47 31.18 -3.61
N ALA A 117 14.90 30.06 -3.17
CA ALA A 117 15.60 29.07 -2.36
C ALA A 117 16.30 28.00 -3.22
N VAL A 118 16.08 28.01 -4.54
CA VAL A 118 16.76 27.09 -5.46
C VAL A 118 18.20 27.56 -5.68
N VAL A 119 19.15 26.81 -5.15
CA VAL A 119 20.59 27.13 -5.24
C VAL A 119 21.28 26.47 -6.43
N GLN A 120 20.75 25.33 -6.91
CA GLN A 120 21.28 24.63 -8.08
C GLN A 120 20.16 23.95 -8.86
N ARG A 121 20.24 23.97 -10.20
CA ARG A 121 19.29 23.34 -11.12
C ARG A 121 19.99 22.33 -12.01
N TYR A 122 19.36 21.18 -12.19
CA TYR A 122 19.81 20.11 -13.07
C TYR A 122 18.73 19.85 -14.14
N ASP A 123 19.08 20.05 -15.39
CA ASP A 123 18.20 19.82 -16.54
C ASP A 123 18.00 18.33 -16.83
N LYS A 124 19.03 17.52 -16.54
CA LYS A 124 19.03 16.07 -16.75
C LYS A 124 19.14 15.34 -15.43
N MET A 125 18.54 14.15 -15.39
CA MET A 125 18.57 13.29 -14.22
C MET A 125 18.90 11.89 -14.68
N GLU A 126 20.09 11.43 -14.33
CA GLU A 126 20.68 10.22 -14.91
C GLU A 126 20.66 9.05 -13.93
N VAL A 127 20.32 7.88 -14.47
CA VAL A 127 20.38 6.59 -13.79
C VAL A 127 21.28 5.65 -14.60
N TRP A 128 22.31 5.13 -13.97
CA TRP A 128 23.24 4.14 -14.54
C TRP A 128 22.97 2.78 -13.91
N LEU A 129 22.42 1.85 -14.69
CA LEU A 129 22.14 0.48 -14.24
C LEU A 129 23.33 -0.47 -14.48
N SER A 130 24.16 -0.16 -15.48
CA SER A 130 25.41 -0.85 -15.81
C SER A 130 26.30 0.06 -16.65
N GLU A 131 27.54 -0.36 -16.95
CA GLU A 131 28.44 0.37 -17.88
C GLU A 131 27.83 0.66 -19.25
N SER A 132 26.89 -0.17 -19.70
CA SER A 132 26.28 -0.08 -21.03
C SER A 132 24.86 0.47 -21.03
N GLU A 133 24.30 0.72 -19.84
CA GLU A 133 22.89 1.09 -19.70
C GLU A 133 22.72 2.31 -18.82
N GLN A 134 22.52 3.44 -19.50
CA GLN A 134 22.24 4.75 -18.93
C GLN A 134 20.83 5.16 -19.33
N LEU A 135 20.09 5.74 -18.38
CA LEU A 135 18.75 6.27 -18.56
C LEU A 135 18.75 7.74 -18.17
N ASP A 136 18.31 8.62 -19.07
CA ASP A 136 17.91 9.99 -18.72
C ASP A 136 16.41 9.97 -18.40
N LEU A 137 16.07 10.36 -17.17
CA LEU A 137 14.69 10.37 -16.70
C LEU A 137 13.88 11.55 -17.26
N GLY A 138 14.52 12.55 -17.87
CA GLY A 138 13.84 13.68 -18.49
C GLY A 138 12.97 14.48 -17.52
N ARG A 139 13.33 14.48 -16.22
CA ARG A 139 12.66 15.25 -15.17
C ARG A 139 13.71 16.11 -14.47
N ARG A 140 13.46 17.42 -14.44
CA ARG A 140 14.36 18.37 -13.81
C ARG A 140 14.37 18.20 -12.31
N TYR A 141 15.56 18.35 -11.75
CA TYR A 141 15.81 18.25 -10.31
C TYR A 141 16.50 19.50 -9.83
N VAL A 142 16.20 19.94 -8.61
CA VAL A 142 16.80 21.14 -8.04
C VAL A 142 17.21 20.91 -6.60
N ARG A 143 18.27 21.60 -6.19
CA ARG A 143 18.73 21.66 -4.80
C ARG A 143 18.20 22.93 -4.16
N LEU A 144 17.52 22.77 -3.03
CA LEU A 144 17.10 23.86 -2.16
C LEU A 144 18.18 24.15 -1.12
N GLY A 145 18.52 25.43 -1.00
CA GLY A 145 19.40 25.93 0.03
C GLY A 145 18.70 25.92 1.39
N ARG A 146 19.34 25.28 2.38
CA ARG A 146 18.75 25.11 3.71
C ARG A 146 18.51 26.43 4.44
N ARG A 147 19.39 27.42 4.19
CA ARG A 147 19.37 28.74 4.82
C ARG A 147 18.24 29.58 4.24
N GLU A 148 18.09 29.56 2.92
CA GLU A 148 17.06 30.25 2.16
C GLU A 148 15.68 29.67 2.49
N LEU A 149 15.56 28.33 2.52
CA LEU A 149 14.33 27.65 2.94
C LEU A 149 13.94 28.06 4.36
N ARG A 150 14.88 28.00 5.31
CA ARG A 150 14.61 28.42 6.70
C ARG A 150 14.20 29.88 6.79
N ALA A 151 14.87 30.77 6.05
CA ALA A 151 14.55 32.19 6.02
C ALA A 151 13.13 32.44 5.49
N LYS A 152 12.72 31.77 4.41
CA LYS A 152 11.36 31.87 3.85
C LYS A 152 10.30 31.39 4.85
N LEU A 153 10.52 30.24 5.49
CA LEU A 153 9.60 29.71 6.52
C LEU A 153 9.49 30.63 7.74
N LEU A 154 10.61 31.18 8.22
CA LEU A 154 10.61 32.12 9.34
C LEU A 154 9.97 33.47 8.98
N ALA A 155 10.14 33.94 7.75
CA ALA A 155 9.47 35.14 7.27
C ALA A 155 7.94 34.96 7.27
N ALA A 156 7.45 33.80 6.81
CA ALA A 156 6.04 33.45 6.87
C ALA A 156 5.52 33.34 8.31
N ALA A 157 6.26 32.65 9.20
CA ALA A 157 5.91 32.54 10.62
C ALA A 157 5.86 33.91 11.32
N ARG A 158 6.81 34.80 11.03
CA ARG A 158 6.82 36.17 11.56
C ARG A 158 5.64 36.98 11.04
N ALA A 159 5.32 36.89 9.76
CA ALA A 159 4.18 37.58 9.17
C ALA A 159 2.84 37.14 9.78
N GLY A 160 2.71 35.87 10.17
CA GLY A 160 1.56 35.34 10.90
C GLY A 160 1.51 35.71 12.39
N GLY A 161 2.60 36.22 12.97
CA GLY A 161 2.66 36.53 14.41
C GLY A 161 2.90 35.31 15.30
N VAL A 162 3.59 34.28 14.79
CA VAL A 162 4.00 33.12 15.59
C VAL A 162 4.91 33.55 16.73
N GLN A 163 4.57 33.12 17.95
CA GLN A 163 5.43 33.28 19.13
C GLN A 163 6.33 32.07 19.31
N TYR A 164 7.47 32.26 19.96
CA TYR A 164 8.47 31.21 20.17
C TYR A 164 8.81 31.04 21.66
N LEU A 165 8.94 29.79 22.08
CA LEU A 165 9.47 29.41 23.39
C LEU A 165 10.52 28.30 23.26
N ASP A 166 11.74 28.60 23.71
CA ASP A 166 12.84 27.66 23.82
C ASP A 166 12.66 26.78 25.07
N ALA A 167 11.93 25.68 24.91
CA ALA A 167 11.69 24.70 25.97
C ALA A 167 11.27 23.34 25.40
N LEU A 168 11.37 22.30 26.24
CA LEU A 168 10.99 20.93 25.92
C LEU A 168 9.64 20.56 26.53
N VAL A 169 8.92 19.64 25.91
CA VAL A 169 7.65 19.09 26.42
C VAL A 169 7.89 17.70 27.00
N ASP A 170 7.55 17.49 28.27
CA ASP A 170 7.71 16.21 28.95
C ASP A 170 6.42 15.35 28.92
N GLY A 171 5.29 15.93 28.55
CA GLY A 171 4.03 15.19 28.40
C GLY A 171 2.85 16.08 28.02
N ILE A 172 1.78 15.44 27.55
CA ILE A 172 0.53 16.09 27.15
C ILE A 172 -0.63 15.34 27.80
N GLU A 173 -1.50 16.09 28.48
CA GLU A 173 -2.72 15.57 29.08
C GLU A 173 -3.93 16.23 28.40
N HIS A 174 -4.94 15.45 28.06
CA HIS A 174 -6.09 15.92 27.29
C HIS A 174 -7.27 16.20 28.21
N GLU A 175 -7.70 17.46 28.26
CA GLU A 175 -8.92 17.89 28.90
C GLU A 175 -10.06 17.96 27.88
N ARG A 176 -11.28 18.18 28.37
CA ARG A 176 -12.46 18.22 27.48
C ARG A 176 -12.34 19.29 26.39
N GLN A 177 -11.91 20.51 26.74
CA GLN A 177 -11.93 21.67 25.82
C GLN A 177 -10.54 22.04 25.28
N HIS A 178 -9.47 21.54 25.88
CA HIS A 178 -8.08 21.86 25.52
C HIS A 178 -7.16 20.71 25.93
N SER A 179 -5.87 20.83 25.64
CA SER A 179 -4.82 19.94 26.13
C SER A 179 -3.82 20.74 26.96
N GLU A 180 -3.35 20.16 28.04
CA GLU A 180 -2.32 20.73 28.91
C GLU A 180 -0.96 20.10 28.56
N LEU A 181 0.00 20.94 28.15
CA LEU A 181 1.37 20.55 27.81
C LEU A 181 2.28 20.87 28.99
N ARG A 182 2.88 19.82 29.57
CA ARG A 182 3.87 19.98 30.65
C ARG A 182 5.22 20.33 30.04
N VAL A 183 5.65 21.56 30.27
CA VAL A 183 6.89 22.11 29.72
C VAL A 183 8.00 22.05 30.76
N ARG A 184 9.15 21.52 30.36
CA ARG A 184 10.32 21.38 31.23
C ARG A 184 10.76 22.74 31.77
N GLY A 185 10.92 22.83 33.08
CA GLY A 185 11.35 24.07 33.75
C GLY A 185 10.23 25.09 34.00
N ARG A 186 8.97 24.78 33.69
CA ARG A 186 7.79 25.58 34.07
C ARG A 186 6.99 24.86 35.15
N GLU A 187 6.46 25.62 36.11
CA GLU A 187 5.55 25.09 37.14
C GLU A 187 4.12 24.93 36.62
N THR A 188 3.67 25.82 35.74
CA THR A 188 2.34 25.79 35.13
C THR A 188 2.39 25.18 33.72
N PRO A 189 1.43 24.29 33.38
CA PRO A 189 1.33 23.75 32.03
C PRO A 189 0.85 24.83 31.04
N LEU A 190 1.26 24.70 29.79
CA LEU A 190 0.68 25.49 28.69
C LEU A 190 -0.60 24.81 28.22
N ARG A 191 -1.58 25.60 27.78
CA ARG A 191 -2.86 25.14 27.28
C ARG A 191 -2.97 25.40 25.79
N ALA A 192 -3.28 24.35 25.04
CA ALA A 192 -3.52 24.42 23.60
C ALA A 192 -4.88 23.80 23.30
N LYS A 193 -5.72 24.42 22.47
CA LYS A 193 -6.90 23.70 21.95
C LYS A 193 -6.44 22.50 21.12
N VAL A 194 -5.47 22.72 20.22
CA VAL A 194 -4.86 21.66 19.39
C VAL A 194 -3.33 21.67 19.54
N PRO A 195 -2.74 20.66 20.21
CA PRO A 195 -1.30 20.44 20.13
C PRO A 195 -0.93 19.78 18.79
N VAL A 196 0.01 20.37 18.07
CA VAL A 196 0.52 19.86 16.80
C VAL A 196 1.97 19.43 16.95
N LEU A 197 2.25 18.15 16.73
CA LEU A 197 3.52 17.50 17.04
C LEU A 197 4.33 17.28 15.76
N ALA A 198 5.33 18.13 15.55
CA ALA A 198 6.27 18.12 14.43
C ALA A 198 7.67 17.66 14.89
N LEU A 199 7.70 16.54 15.61
CA LEU A 199 8.85 16.08 16.41
C LEU A 199 9.90 15.28 15.60
N GLY A 200 9.96 15.47 14.27
CA GLY A 200 10.80 14.63 13.41
C GLY A 200 10.37 13.16 13.50
N HIS A 201 11.31 12.22 13.70
CA HIS A 201 10.98 10.79 13.83
C HIS A 201 10.66 10.36 15.27
N ASN A 202 10.54 11.30 16.22
CA ASN A 202 10.20 10.98 17.60
C ASN A 202 8.71 10.60 17.73
N ARG A 203 8.46 9.48 18.41
CA ARG A 203 7.15 8.83 18.54
C ARG A 203 6.57 8.90 19.96
N GLU A 204 7.28 9.45 20.95
CA GLU A 204 6.94 9.29 22.38
C GLU A 204 5.65 10.01 22.81
N LEU A 205 5.31 11.14 22.18
CA LEU A 205 4.12 11.94 22.51
C LEU A 205 2.91 11.63 21.61
N LEU A 206 2.99 10.57 20.80
CA LEU A 206 1.96 10.18 19.83
C LEU A 206 1.64 8.69 19.95
N ALA A 207 0.37 8.35 19.76
CA ALA A 207 -0.04 6.95 19.61
C ALA A 207 0.10 6.51 18.14
N TYR A 208 0.58 5.29 17.92
CA TYR A 208 0.73 4.68 16.60
C TYR A 208 0.03 3.33 16.55
N GLU A 209 -0.38 2.93 15.36
CA GLU A 209 -0.99 1.63 15.12
C GLU A 209 0.03 0.49 15.36
N ASP A 210 -0.49 -0.69 15.70
CA ASP A 210 0.30 -1.91 15.78
C ASP A 210 0.71 -2.36 14.37
N GLY A 211 1.97 -2.79 14.22
CA GLY A 211 2.48 -3.23 12.94
C GLY A 211 4.01 -3.21 12.87
N PRO A 212 4.58 -3.37 11.67
CA PRO A 212 6.01 -3.55 11.50
C PRO A 212 6.78 -2.25 11.76
N ARG A 213 8.02 -2.42 12.23
CA ARG A 213 8.99 -1.34 12.29
C ARG A 213 9.25 -0.78 10.89
N PRO A 214 9.59 0.51 10.77
CA PRO A 214 10.05 1.08 9.49
C PRO A 214 11.27 0.31 8.98
N THR A 215 11.55 0.42 7.70
CA THR A 215 12.88 0.09 7.17
C THR A 215 13.74 1.34 7.17
N MET A 216 15.02 1.18 6.84
CA MET A 216 15.98 2.28 6.89
C MET A 216 16.64 2.45 5.53
N GLN A 217 16.76 3.71 5.13
CA GLN A 217 17.69 4.16 4.12
C GLN A 217 18.77 4.96 4.84
N THR A 218 20.02 4.54 4.67
CA THR A 218 21.19 5.21 5.25
C THR A 218 22.04 5.77 4.13
N ALA A 219 22.49 7.00 4.30
CA ALA A 219 23.30 7.71 3.31
C ALA A 219 24.48 8.41 3.98
N TYR A 220 25.66 8.24 3.41
CA TYR A 220 26.86 8.98 3.78
C TYR A 220 27.36 9.75 2.56
N GLY A 221 27.62 11.03 2.72
CA GLY A 221 28.17 11.85 1.65
C GLY A 221 28.96 13.02 2.17
N TYR A 222 29.57 13.73 1.24
CA TYR A 222 30.28 14.95 1.53
C TYR A 222 30.20 15.91 0.34
N GLU A 223 30.36 17.19 0.62
CA GLU A 223 30.63 18.21 -0.39
C GLU A 223 32.13 18.51 -0.38
N VAL A 224 32.76 18.45 -1.55
CA VAL A 224 34.21 18.57 -1.70
C VAL A 224 34.58 19.58 -2.75
N THR A 225 35.70 20.26 -2.51
CA THR A 225 36.43 20.97 -3.56
C THR A 225 37.22 19.96 -4.38
N TRP A 226 36.84 19.83 -5.65
CA TRP A 226 37.46 18.98 -6.65
C TRP A 226 37.56 19.78 -7.95
N LYS A 227 38.75 20.27 -8.27
CA LYS A 227 38.95 21.09 -9.46
C LYS A 227 38.68 20.32 -10.75
N ASN A 228 37.85 20.88 -11.63
CA ASN A 228 37.46 20.26 -12.90
C ASN A 228 36.94 18.82 -12.71
N HIS A 229 36.00 18.63 -11.79
CA HIS A 229 35.39 17.32 -11.58
C HIS A 229 34.73 16.79 -12.87
N PRO A 230 34.60 15.45 -13.05
CA PRO A 230 34.14 14.87 -14.31
C PRO A 230 32.62 14.97 -14.56
N TRP A 231 31.81 15.34 -13.56
CA TRP A 231 30.35 15.36 -13.68
C TRP A 231 29.84 16.62 -14.41
N PRO A 232 28.87 16.51 -15.34
CA PRO A 232 28.31 17.68 -16.04
C PRO A 232 27.45 18.57 -15.14
N MET A 233 27.64 19.89 -15.22
CA MET A 233 26.91 20.88 -14.39
C MET A 233 25.38 20.86 -14.54
N ASP A 234 24.88 20.45 -15.71
CA ASP A 234 23.45 20.36 -16.02
C ASP A 234 22.82 19.02 -15.63
N THR A 235 23.60 18.09 -15.08
CA THR A 235 23.17 16.72 -14.79
C THR A 235 23.23 16.40 -13.30
N ALA A 236 22.11 15.93 -12.76
CA ALA A 236 22.08 15.23 -11.48
C ALA A 236 22.30 13.73 -11.74
N LEU A 237 23.46 13.20 -11.33
CA LEU A 237 23.65 11.74 -11.30
C LEU A 237 22.85 11.18 -10.14
N PHE A 238 21.67 10.66 -10.46
CA PHE A 238 20.66 10.30 -9.47
C PHE A 238 20.77 8.86 -8.99
N MET A 239 21.09 7.88 -9.83
CA MET A 239 21.34 6.53 -9.30
C MET A 239 22.43 5.87 -10.11
N ASP A 240 23.64 5.80 -9.58
CA ASP A 240 24.71 5.03 -10.20
C ASP A 240 24.95 3.71 -9.47
N PHE A 241 24.61 2.61 -10.14
CA PHE A 241 24.80 1.24 -9.65
C PHE A 241 26.14 0.62 -10.09
N ARG A 242 26.95 1.31 -10.91
CA ARG A 242 28.24 0.79 -11.40
C ARG A 242 29.28 0.72 -10.29
N HIS A 243 30.15 -0.28 -10.34
CA HIS A 243 31.27 -0.45 -9.40
C HIS A 243 30.87 -0.53 -7.92
N GLN A 244 29.65 -0.98 -7.63
CA GLN A 244 29.18 -1.17 -6.25
C GLN A 244 29.90 -2.34 -5.57
N ASP A 245 29.91 -2.37 -4.23
CA ASP A 245 30.72 -3.33 -3.47
C ASP A 245 30.25 -4.78 -3.50
N THR A 246 29.04 -5.07 -3.96
CA THR A 246 28.54 -6.46 -4.11
C THR A 246 29.37 -7.29 -5.10
N GLU A 247 30.17 -6.67 -5.98
CA GLU A 247 31.17 -7.36 -6.82
C GLU A 247 32.21 -8.15 -5.98
N ARG A 248 32.32 -7.88 -4.67
CA ARG A 248 33.19 -8.60 -3.74
C ARG A 248 32.64 -9.98 -3.35
N GLU A 249 31.33 -10.22 -3.39
CA GLU A 249 30.76 -11.55 -3.11
C GLU A 249 31.22 -12.58 -4.16
N GLU A 250 31.30 -12.20 -5.43
CA GLU A 250 31.82 -13.08 -6.49
C GLU A 250 33.30 -13.42 -6.31
N ALA A 251 34.10 -12.48 -5.79
CA ALA A 251 35.53 -12.68 -5.52
C ALA A 251 35.80 -13.45 -4.21
N LEU A 252 34.95 -13.32 -3.19
CA LEU A 252 35.08 -13.99 -1.89
C LEU A 252 34.42 -15.37 -1.83
N ALA A 253 33.47 -15.69 -2.74
CA ALA A 253 32.88 -17.03 -2.85
C ALA A 253 33.92 -18.14 -3.13
N GLY A 254 35.15 -17.78 -3.52
CA GLY A 254 36.28 -18.71 -3.68
C GLY A 254 37.13 -18.97 -2.44
N ALA A 255 36.93 -18.26 -1.32
CA ALA A 255 37.80 -18.33 -0.14
C ALA A 255 36.99 -18.40 1.18
N HIS A 256 36.79 -19.62 1.67
CA HIS A 256 36.38 -20.07 3.02
C HIS A 256 35.76 -19.08 4.05
N GLY A 257 34.64 -19.53 4.64
CA GLY A 257 34.38 -19.41 6.09
C GLY A 257 33.20 -18.49 6.47
N GLU A 258 32.23 -19.06 7.18
CA GLU A 258 30.95 -18.47 7.63
C GLU A 258 31.06 -17.34 8.69
N ASP A 259 32.16 -16.59 8.76
CA ASP A 259 32.42 -15.62 9.86
C ASP A 259 32.74 -14.18 9.39
N CYS A 260 32.05 -13.70 8.36
CA CYS A 260 31.99 -12.27 8.07
C CYS A 260 30.53 -11.82 8.12
N ALA A 261 30.15 -11.09 9.18
CA ALA A 261 28.89 -10.34 9.28
C ALA A 261 28.89 -9.19 8.26
N SER A 262 28.92 -9.53 6.97
CA SER A 262 29.16 -8.58 5.90
C SER A 262 27.83 -7.93 5.55
N HIS A 263 27.71 -6.64 5.85
CA HIS A 263 26.64 -5.78 5.34
C HIS A 263 26.68 -5.64 3.80
N SER A 264 27.59 -6.35 3.10
CA SER A 264 27.82 -6.24 1.66
C SER A 264 26.65 -6.71 0.80
N HIS A 265 25.71 -7.49 1.35
CA HIS A 265 24.52 -7.96 0.64
C HIS A 265 23.50 -6.84 0.34
N TRP A 266 23.49 -5.74 1.10
CA TRP A 266 22.55 -4.64 0.84
C TRP A 266 23.09 -3.69 -0.24
N PRO A 267 22.39 -3.51 -1.37
CA PRO A 267 22.87 -2.70 -2.48
C PRO A 267 22.85 -1.21 -2.14
N SER A 268 23.83 -0.49 -2.68
CA SER A 268 23.97 0.95 -2.52
C SER A 268 24.25 1.65 -3.86
N ILE A 269 23.86 2.91 -3.93
CA ILE A 269 23.97 3.77 -5.11
C ILE A 269 24.81 5.00 -4.81
N LEU A 270 25.48 5.52 -5.84
CA LEU A 270 26.13 6.82 -5.79
C LEU A 270 25.20 7.90 -6.35
N TYR A 271 25.04 8.97 -5.57
CA TYR A 271 24.58 10.28 -6.03
C TYR A 271 25.80 11.17 -6.30
N ALA A 272 25.80 11.89 -7.42
CA ALA A 272 26.77 12.96 -7.67
C ALA A 272 26.05 14.21 -8.20
N PHE A 273 26.13 15.28 -7.42
CA PHE A 273 25.42 16.54 -7.66
C PHE A 273 26.44 17.69 -7.72
N PRO A 274 26.82 18.14 -8.93
CA PRO A 274 27.77 19.23 -9.09
C PRO A 274 27.18 20.57 -8.66
N VAL A 275 27.93 21.31 -7.85
CA VAL A 275 27.54 22.61 -7.28
C VAL A 275 28.08 23.75 -8.13
N ASP A 276 29.36 23.68 -8.47
CA ASP A 276 30.05 24.55 -9.44
C ASP A 276 31.19 23.77 -10.11
N GLU A 277 31.95 24.39 -11.02
CA GLU A 277 33.01 23.71 -11.81
C GLU A 277 34.10 23.03 -10.95
N ASP A 278 34.26 23.46 -9.70
CA ASP A 278 35.29 22.99 -8.78
C ASP A 278 34.70 22.37 -7.50
N THR A 279 33.38 22.20 -7.41
CA THR A 279 32.70 21.73 -6.20
C THR A 279 31.61 20.72 -6.54
N VAL A 280 31.67 19.54 -5.92
CA VAL A 280 30.69 18.46 -6.13
C VAL A 280 30.27 17.85 -4.81
N PHE A 281 28.98 17.51 -4.71
CA PHE A 281 28.44 16.69 -3.63
C PHE A 281 28.38 15.23 -4.09
N LEU A 282 29.01 14.35 -3.31
CA LEU A 282 29.05 12.90 -3.55
C LEU A 282 28.42 12.19 -2.36
N GLN A 283 27.55 11.20 -2.61
CA GLN A 283 26.88 10.47 -1.55
C GLN A 283 26.64 9.01 -1.93
N GLU A 284 27.11 8.11 -1.08
CA GLU A 284 26.77 6.69 -1.14
C GLU A 284 25.54 6.41 -0.29
N THR A 285 24.52 5.81 -0.88
CA THR A 285 23.23 5.57 -0.23
C THR A 285 22.83 4.10 -0.32
N CYS A 286 22.62 3.46 0.83
CA CYS A 286 21.94 2.17 0.90
C CYS A 286 20.45 2.37 0.63
N LEU A 287 19.92 1.76 -0.43
CA LEU A 287 18.57 2.02 -0.92
C LEU A 287 17.49 1.72 0.13
N VAL A 288 17.52 0.52 0.71
CA VAL A 288 16.64 0.07 1.78
C VAL A 288 17.25 -1.13 2.48
N ALA A 289 17.17 -1.14 3.82
CA ALA A 289 17.55 -2.26 4.66
C ALA A 289 16.58 -2.41 5.85
N PRO A 290 16.43 -3.61 6.44
CA PRO A 290 15.73 -3.78 7.71
C PRO A 290 16.37 -2.89 8.80
N THR A 291 15.57 -2.38 9.74
CA THR A 291 16.07 -1.50 10.81
C THR A 291 17.26 -2.10 11.57
N ASP A 292 17.19 -3.38 11.92
CA ASP A 292 18.24 -4.06 12.70
C ASP A 292 19.49 -4.41 11.86
N HIS A 293 19.46 -4.11 10.55
CA HIS A 293 20.53 -4.37 9.59
C HIS A 293 20.86 -3.15 8.72
N ALA A 294 20.52 -1.94 9.17
CA ALA A 294 20.85 -0.72 8.46
C ALA A 294 22.37 -0.62 8.24
N VAL A 295 22.80 -0.26 7.03
CA VAL A 295 24.24 -0.20 6.71
C VAL A 295 24.87 0.97 7.49
N PRO A 296 25.89 0.72 8.33
CA PRO A 296 26.54 1.76 9.12
C PRO A 296 27.22 2.82 8.25
N PHE A 297 27.28 4.06 8.73
CA PHE A 297 27.87 5.18 7.97
C PHE A 297 29.37 5.01 7.68
N ASP A 298 30.15 4.43 8.60
CA ASP A 298 31.56 4.13 8.35
C ASP A 298 31.74 3.13 7.20
N GLU A 299 30.81 2.17 7.07
CA GLU A 299 30.80 1.24 5.94
C GLU A 299 30.43 1.98 4.65
N LEU A 300 29.38 2.82 4.64
CA LEU A 300 29.00 3.63 3.47
C LEU A 300 30.13 4.57 3.02
N LYS A 301 30.85 5.20 3.95
CA LYS A 301 32.06 5.97 3.67
C LYS A 301 33.11 5.12 2.98
N ALA A 302 33.38 3.92 3.50
CA ALA A 302 34.34 3.01 2.90
C ALA A 302 33.88 2.52 1.51
N ARG A 303 32.58 2.35 1.27
CA ARG A 303 32.03 2.03 -0.06
C ARG A 303 32.22 3.16 -1.05
N LEU A 304 31.96 4.39 -0.63
CA LEU A 304 32.15 5.59 -1.46
C LEU A 304 33.60 5.67 -1.96
N THR A 305 34.57 5.60 -1.04
CA THR A 305 36.00 5.63 -1.38
C THR A 305 36.36 4.51 -2.37
N ARG A 306 35.91 3.27 -2.11
CA ARG A 306 36.20 2.12 -3.00
C ARG A 306 35.56 2.28 -4.38
N ARG A 307 34.33 2.78 -4.46
CA ARG A 307 33.62 3.00 -5.72
C ARG A 307 34.35 4.04 -6.55
N LEU A 308 34.71 5.17 -5.95
CA LEU A 308 35.48 6.24 -6.59
C LEU A 308 36.83 5.72 -7.11
N GLN A 309 37.55 4.90 -6.33
CA GLN A 309 38.78 4.24 -6.78
C GLN A 309 38.56 3.34 -8.00
N ARG A 310 37.50 2.52 -8.03
CA ARG A 310 37.18 1.65 -9.18
C ARG A 310 36.79 2.45 -10.43
N MET A 311 36.20 3.63 -10.26
CA MET A 311 35.93 4.57 -11.34
C MET A 311 37.20 5.28 -11.85
N GLY A 312 38.36 5.05 -11.23
CA GLY A 312 39.60 5.77 -11.54
C GLY A 312 39.62 7.20 -11.01
N LEU A 313 38.80 7.49 -10.01
CA LEU A 313 38.53 8.80 -9.43
C LEU A 313 38.95 8.82 -7.95
N ASP A 314 40.19 8.42 -7.65
CA ASP A 314 40.68 8.26 -6.27
C ASP A 314 40.61 9.57 -5.47
N GLU A 315 40.03 9.51 -4.26
CA GLU A 315 39.82 10.67 -3.38
C GLU A 315 41.15 11.38 -3.08
N ASP A 316 42.19 10.61 -2.77
CA ASP A 316 43.53 11.13 -2.43
C ASP A 316 44.20 11.90 -3.59
N ALA A 317 43.79 11.63 -4.83
CA ALA A 317 44.33 12.27 -6.02
C ALA A 317 43.59 13.56 -6.40
N HIS A 318 42.36 13.74 -5.93
CA HIS A 318 41.43 14.71 -6.51
C HIS A 318 40.73 15.63 -5.51
N VAL A 319 40.45 15.15 -4.30
CA VAL A 319 39.76 15.92 -3.27
C VAL A 319 40.76 16.88 -2.61
N GLU A 320 40.60 18.18 -2.86
CA GLU A 320 41.47 19.20 -2.26
C GLU A 320 41.04 19.52 -0.81
N ALA A 321 39.74 19.58 -0.57
CA ALA A 321 39.16 19.86 0.73
C ALA A 321 37.74 19.28 0.84
N VAL A 322 37.39 18.75 2.01
CA VAL A 322 36.01 18.45 2.40
C VAL A 322 35.41 19.72 2.96
N LEU A 323 34.43 20.29 2.25
CA LEU A 323 33.68 21.47 2.67
C LEU A 323 32.65 21.10 3.74
N GLU A 324 32.02 19.94 3.57
CA GLU A 324 30.97 19.47 4.47
C GLU A 324 30.84 17.94 4.44
N GLU A 325 30.60 17.31 5.60
CA GLU A 325 30.18 15.90 5.68
C GLU A 325 28.68 15.81 6.04
N GLU A 326 27.99 14.83 5.46
CA GLU A 326 26.57 14.54 5.69
C GLU A 326 26.34 13.06 5.98
N ALA A 327 25.62 12.79 7.08
CA ALA A 327 25.14 11.46 7.43
C ALA A 327 23.61 11.53 7.66
N SER A 328 22.88 10.79 6.84
CA SER A 328 21.41 10.83 6.82
C SER A 328 20.83 9.46 7.15
N TRP A 329 19.98 9.43 8.18
CA TRP A 329 19.21 8.25 8.58
C TRP A 329 17.73 8.50 8.30
N ILE A 330 17.17 7.76 7.34
CA ILE A 330 15.81 7.98 6.84
C ILE A 330 14.97 6.72 7.10
N PRO A 331 14.11 6.74 8.13
CA PRO A 331 13.05 5.76 8.29
C PRO A 331 12.08 5.78 7.10
N LEU A 332 11.96 4.64 6.44
CA LEU A 332 11.08 4.41 5.31
C LEU A 332 9.85 3.61 5.75
N GLY A 333 8.67 4.22 5.64
CA GLY A 333 7.40 3.60 6.01
C GLY A 333 7.24 3.38 7.52
N GLY A 334 6.76 2.20 7.90
CA GLY A 334 6.38 1.87 9.28
C GLY A 334 4.94 2.23 9.61
N THR A 335 4.54 1.96 10.85
CA THR A 335 3.14 2.17 11.26
C THR A 335 2.79 3.65 11.32
N VAL A 336 1.62 3.98 10.79
CA VAL A 336 1.04 5.33 10.83
C VAL A 336 0.51 5.65 12.23
N PRO A 337 0.37 6.95 12.57
CA PRO A 337 -0.28 7.35 13.80
C PRO A 337 -1.71 6.80 13.90
N VAL A 338 -2.15 6.50 15.13
CA VAL A 338 -3.57 6.24 15.39
C VAL A 338 -4.35 7.50 15.04
N ALA A 339 -5.37 7.38 14.18
CA ALA A 339 -6.20 8.51 13.81
C ALA A 339 -7.69 8.16 13.92
N PRO A 340 -8.54 9.07 14.45
CA PRO A 340 -8.16 10.35 15.05
C PRO A 340 -7.61 10.21 16.48
N GLN A 341 -6.72 11.11 16.88
CA GLN A 341 -6.29 11.29 18.29
C GLN A 341 -6.25 12.80 18.62
N ARG A 342 -6.27 13.17 19.91
CA ARG A 342 -6.40 14.58 20.33
C ARG A 342 -5.19 15.47 19.99
N SER A 343 -3.99 14.90 19.93
CA SER A 343 -2.80 15.55 19.35
C SER A 343 -2.74 15.29 17.85
N VAL A 344 -2.35 16.28 17.06
CA VAL A 344 -2.19 16.13 15.61
C VAL A 344 -0.70 15.98 15.30
N ALA A 345 -0.29 14.96 14.55
CA ALA A 345 1.11 14.85 14.11
C ALA A 345 1.31 15.59 12.78
N PHE A 346 2.51 16.13 12.53
CA PHE A 346 2.84 16.74 11.23
C PHE A 346 4.27 16.44 10.78
N GLY A 347 4.49 16.32 9.47
CA GLY A 347 5.77 15.94 8.87
C GLY A 347 6.15 14.48 9.12
N ALA A 348 7.43 14.24 9.43
CA ALA A 348 7.94 12.88 9.64
C ALA A 348 7.24 12.14 10.79
N ALA A 349 6.84 12.85 11.85
CA ALA A 349 6.09 12.30 12.99
C ALA A 349 4.68 11.85 12.57
N ALA A 350 4.13 12.46 11.51
CA ALA A 350 2.87 12.01 10.94
C ALA A 350 3.03 10.82 9.99
N GLY A 351 4.25 10.39 9.66
CA GLY A 351 4.49 9.35 8.65
C GLY A 351 4.47 9.86 7.21
N MET A 352 4.75 11.16 6.98
CA MET A 352 4.68 11.78 5.64
C MET A 352 5.91 11.55 4.75
N VAL A 353 6.91 10.80 5.24
CA VAL A 353 8.10 10.41 4.48
C VAL A 353 7.71 9.34 3.47
N HIS A 354 8.05 9.55 2.19
CA HIS A 354 7.74 8.59 1.12
C HIS A 354 8.39 7.22 1.44
N PRO A 355 7.61 6.13 1.60
CA PRO A 355 8.17 4.86 2.08
C PRO A 355 9.16 4.17 1.12
N VAL A 356 9.26 4.62 -0.14
CA VAL A 356 10.20 4.05 -1.13
C VAL A 356 11.40 4.96 -1.41
N SER A 357 11.24 6.28 -1.33
CA SER A 357 12.27 7.24 -1.80
C SER A 357 12.83 8.13 -0.70
N GLY A 358 12.20 8.19 0.48
CA GLY A 358 12.58 9.11 1.54
C GLY A 358 12.15 10.56 1.30
N TYR A 359 11.49 10.88 0.18
CA TYR A 359 11.05 12.24 -0.12
C TYR A 359 9.98 12.74 0.84
N HIS A 360 10.11 13.99 1.28
CA HIS A 360 9.32 14.52 2.39
C HIS A 360 8.95 16.01 2.23
N ILE A 361 9.91 16.88 1.88
CA ILE A 361 9.72 18.35 1.93
C ILE A 361 8.57 18.83 1.04
N ALA A 362 8.51 18.40 -0.23
CA ALA A 362 7.44 18.81 -1.14
C ALA A 362 6.06 18.42 -0.61
N ASN A 363 5.87 17.13 -0.32
CA ASN A 363 4.64 16.57 0.22
C ASN A 363 4.18 17.29 1.50
N MET A 364 5.12 17.60 2.40
CA MET A 364 4.84 18.32 3.64
C MET A 364 4.40 19.77 3.39
N LEU A 365 5.15 20.53 2.60
CA LEU A 365 4.86 21.95 2.36
C LEU A 365 3.58 22.14 1.54
N THR A 366 3.30 21.28 0.58
CA THR A 366 2.04 21.31 -0.19
C THR A 366 0.83 21.05 0.71
N ARG A 367 0.97 20.22 1.76
CA ARG A 367 -0.15 19.81 2.62
C ARG A 367 -0.36 20.69 3.85
N ALA A 368 0.67 21.41 4.30
CA ALA A 368 0.58 22.25 5.50
C ALA A 368 -0.62 23.22 5.51
N PRO A 369 -0.95 23.94 4.41
CA PRO A 369 -2.08 24.88 4.41
C PRO A 369 -3.44 24.18 4.55
N HIS A 370 -3.59 22.98 3.98
CA HIS A 370 -4.82 22.20 4.06
C HIS A 370 -5.07 21.70 5.49
N VAL A 371 -4.01 21.23 6.17
CA VAL A 371 -4.10 20.79 7.57
C VAL A 371 -4.37 21.98 8.49
N ALA A 372 -3.70 23.13 8.27
CA ALA A 372 -3.93 24.34 9.05
C ALA A 372 -5.38 24.80 8.95
N ARG A 373 -5.93 24.81 7.73
CA ARG A 373 -7.31 25.19 7.48
C ARG A 373 -8.31 24.24 8.13
N ALA A 374 -8.07 22.93 8.07
CA ALA A 374 -8.92 21.94 8.74
C ALA A 374 -8.95 22.12 10.26
N ILE A 375 -7.80 22.45 10.86
CA ILE A 375 -7.72 22.80 12.29
C ILE A 375 -8.55 24.06 12.58
N ALA A 376 -8.38 25.12 11.79
CA ALA A 376 -9.11 26.37 11.96
C ALA A 376 -10.64 26.19 11.80
N ASP A 377 -11.06 25.47 10.76
CA ASP A 377 -12.48 25.19 10.48
C ASP A 377 -13.11 24.36 11.62
N GLY A 378 -12.39 23.36 12.15
CA GLY A 378 -12.88 22.58 13.29
C GLY A 378 -12.98 23.39 14.58
N LEU A 379 -12.02 24.29 14.84
CA LEU A 379 -12.08 25.21 15.97
C LEU A 379 -13.20 26.24 15.86
N ALA A 380 -13.59 26.60 14.63
CA ALA A 380 -14.69 27.53 14.35
C ALA A 380 -16.06 26.85 14.24
N SER A 381 -16.12 25.51 14.28
CA SER A 381 -17.36 24.75 14.14
C SER A 381 -18.30 24.90 15.35
N ASP A 382 -19.60 24.66 15.14
CA ASP A 382 -20.62 24.62 16.21
C ASP A 382 -20.55 23.35 17.09
N SER A 383 -19.43 22.63 17.04
CA SER A 383 -19.21 21.41 17.84
C SER A 383 -19.22 21.72 19.34
N GLN A 384 -19.79 20.79 20.13
CA GLN A 384 -19.72 20.84 21.60
C GLN A 384 -18.28 20.77 22.13
N VAL A 385 -17.37 20.20 21.32
CA VAL A 385 -15.94 20.08 21.62
C VAL A 385 -15.14 20.48 20.37
N PRO A 386 -14.96 21.79 20.11
CA PRO A 386 -14.30 22.27 18.88
C PRO A 386 -12.87 21.74 18.72
N ALA A 387 -12.17 21.54 19.83
CA ALA A 387 -10.81 21.02 19.84
C ALA A 387 -10.73 19.53 19.43
N GLU A 388 -11.78 18.73 19.65
CA GLU A 388 -11.85 17.35 19.16
C GLU A 388 -12.15 17.33 17.67
N GLU A 389 -13.08 18.19 17.24
CA GLU A 389 -13.45 18.31 15.84
C GLU A 389 -12.29 18.83 14.98
N ALA A 390 -11.54 19.82 15.47
CA ALA A 390 -10.31 20.29 14.83
C ALA A 390 -9.27 19.18 14.67
N ALA A 391 -9.05 18.38 15.71
CA ALA A 391 -8.13 17.24 15.61
C ALA A 391 -8.65 16.19 14.63
N ARG A 392 -9.96 15.87 14.66
CA ARG A 392 -10.61 14.93 13.73
C ARG A 392 -10.46 15.37 12.27
N LEU A 393 -10.79 16.62 11.95
CA LEU A 393 -10.66 17.18 10.61
C LEU A 393 -9.20 17.22 10.14
N ALA A 394 -8.27 17.57 11.03
CA ALA A 394 -6.84 17.54 10.71
C ALA A 394 -6.36 16.12 10.38
N TRP A 395 -6.79 15.13 11.17
CA TRP A 395 -6.47 13.72 10.92
C TRP A 395 -7.11 13.19 9.64
N ASP A 396 -8.34 13.61 9.30
CA ASP A 396 -8.96 13.28 8.02
C ASP A 396 -8.14 13.84 6.84
N GLN A 397 -7.59 15.07 6.96
CA GLN A 397 -6.70 15.62 5.93
C GLN A 397 -5.34 14.89 5.84
N LEU A 398 -4.85 14.37 6.97
CA LEU A 398 -3.55 13.69 7.05
C LEU A 398 -3.62 12.24 6.58
N TRP A 399 -4.67 11.51 6.99
CA TRP A 399 -4.79 10.07 6.83
C TRP A 399 -6.23 9.65 6.53
N ASP A 400 -6.80 10.21 5.46
CA ASP A 400 -8.00 9.66 4.83
C ASP A 400 -7.79 8.21 4.33
N ASP A 401 -8.88 7.56 3.92
CA ASP A 401 -8.83 6.19 3.43
C ASP A 401 -7.94 6.03 2.20
N ASP A 402 -7.79 7.05 1.35
CA ASP A 402 -6.94 6.95 0.17
C ASP A 402 -5.46 7.03 0.53
N ARG A 403 -5.06 7.94 1.41
CA ARG A 403 -3.69 8.05 1.91
C ARG A 403 -3.27 6.81 2.68
N ARG A 404 -4.19 6.21 3.45
CA ARG A 404 -3.95 4.93 4.10
C ARG A 404 -3.66 3.83 3.08
N ARG A 405 -4.48 3.72 2.01
CA ARG A 405 -4.23 2.79 0.89
C ARG A 405 -2.90 3.03 0.19
N GLN A 406 -2.56 4.30 -0.05
CA GLN A 406 -1.28 4.68 -0.66
C GLN A 406 -0.12 4.21 0.24
N GLN A 407 -0.20 4.48 1.54
CA GLN A 407 0.83 4.09 2.49
C GLN A 407 1.07 2.58 2.52
N GLY A 408 0.02 1.75 2.64
CA GLY A 408 0.24 0.30 2.65
C GLY A 408 0.67 -0.24 1.30
N PHE A 409 0.28 0.39 0.19
CA PHE A 409 0.83 0.06 -1.13
C PHE A 409 2.34 0.34 -1.21
N TYR A 410 2.79 1.52 -0.78
CA TYR A 410 4.20 1.86 -0.77
C TYR A 410 4.99 0.96 0.18
N GLU A 411 4.42 0.64 1.35
CA GLU A 411 5.03 -0.29 2.30
C GLU A 411 5.16 -1.69 1.70
N PHE A 412 4.15 -2.17 0.97
CA PHE A 412 4.23 -3.43 0.22
C PHE A 412 5.35 -3.41 -0.82
N GLY A 413 5.41 -2.37 -1.66
CA GLY A 413 6.46 -2.24 -2.67
C GLY A 413 7.87 -2.20 -2.07
N MET A 414 8.05 -1.40 -1.02
CA MET A 414 9.32 -1.30 -0.30
C MET A 414 9.74 -2.65 0.32
N ARG A 415 8.82 -3.36 0.98
CA ARG A 415 9.13 -4.66 1.60
C ARG A 415 9.44 -5.73 0.57
N MET A 416 8.85 -5.66 -0.62
CA MET A 416 9.23 -6.52 -1.74
C MET A 416 10.69 -6.27 -2.15
N MET A 417 11.15 -5.02 -2.19
CA MET A 417 12.53 -4.69 -2.57
C MET A 417 13.58 -5.28 -1.62
N LEU A 418 13.24 -5.48 -0.34
CA LEU A 418 14.12 -6.20 0.62
C LEU A 418 14.41 -7.65 0.21
N THR A 419 13.58 -8.24 -0.64
CA THR A 419 13.71 -9.64 -1.09
C THR A 419 14.50 -9.77 -2.40
N PHE A 420 14.91 -8.64 -2.99
CA PHE A 420 15.60 -8.64 -4.27
C PHE A 420 17.10 -8.82 -4.08
N ASP A 421 17.66 -9.77 -4.80
CA ASP A 421 19.09 -9.77 -5.12
C ASP A 421 19.41 -8.62 -6.10
N GLN A 422 20.69 -8.31 -6.26
CA GLN A 422 21.13 -7.20 -7.10
C GLN A 422 20.66 -7.31 -8.57
N PRO A 423 20.79 -8.45 -9.27
CA PRO A 423 20.27 -8.57 -10.64
C PRO A 423 18.77 -8.30 -10.75
N THR A 424 17.99 -8.81 -9.79
CA THR A 424 16.53 -8.60 -9.72
C THR A 424 16.21 -7.14 -9.45
N LEU A 425 16.94 -6.48 -8.55
CA LEU A 425 16.77 -5.07 -8.24
C LEU A 425 17.04 -4.18 -9.47
N LEU A 426 18.13 -4.44 -10.20
CA LEU A 426 18.45 -3.71 -11.43
C LEU A 426 17.39 -3.94 -12.51
N ALA A 427 16.90 -5.19 -12.66
CA ALA A 427 15.80 -5.50 -13.57
C ALA A 427 14.49 -4.80 -13.18
N PHE A 428 14.24 -4.65 -11.88
CA PHE A 428 13.10 -3.88 -11.37
C PHE A 428 13.22 -2.41 -11.73
N PHE A 429 14.34 -1.74 -11.45
CA PHE A 429 14.53 -0.33 -11.80
C PHE A 429 14.50 -0.09 -13.31
N ARG A 430 15.08 -0.99 -14.11
CA ARG A 430 14.95 -0.97 -15.57
C ARG A 430 13.49 -0.98 -16.00
N THR A 431 12.67 -1.82 -15.36
CA THR A 431 11.24 -1.92 -15.66
C THR A 431 10.49 -0.66 -15.19
N PHE A 432 10.79 -0.19 -13.99
CA PHE A 432 10.16 0.96 -13.33
C PHE A 432 10.35 2.25 -14.14
N PHE A 433 11.59 2.57 -14.52
CA PHE A 433 11.90 3.80 -15.29
C PHE A 433 11.53 3.72 -16.77
N ARG A 434 11.26 2.52 -17.31
CA ARG A 434 10.72 2.35 -18.68
C ARG A 434 9.22 2.60 -18.77
N LEU A 435 8.51 2.66 -17.65
CA LEU A 435 7.10 3.03 -17.68
C LEU A 435 6.94 4.47 -18.21
N PRO A 436 5.80 4.81 -18.85
CA PRO A 436 5.54 6.18 -19.25
C PRO A 436 5.71 7.14 -18.08
N ASN A 437 6.38 8.27 -18.32
CA ASN A 437 6.82 9.22 -17.30
C ASN A 437 5.76 9.55 -16.24
N VAL A 438 4.51 9.76 -16.66
CA VAL A 438 3.39 10.07 -15.75
C VAL A 438 3.29 9.10 -14.58
N TRP A 439 3.55 7.80 -14.78
CA TRP A 439 3.38 6.78 -13.75
C TRP A 439 4.46 6.83 -12.68
N TRP A 440 5.73 6.72 -13.06
CA TRP A 440 6.81 6.67 -12.09
C TRP A 440 7.04 8.05 -11.44
N GLN A 441 6.82 9.15 -12.18
CA GLN A 441 6.93 10.50 -11.63
C GLN A 441 5.87 10.76 -10.56
N SER A 442 4.61 10.41 -10.87
CA SER A 442 3.50 10.57 -9.92
C SER A 442 3.62 9.63 -8.73
N PHE A 443 4.19 8.43 -8.92
CA PHE A 443 4.52 7.51 -7.84
C PHE A 443 5.50 8.16 -6.85
N LEU A 444 6.65 8.66 -7.33
CA LEU A 444 7.66 9.28 -6.46
C LEU A 444 7.19 10.58 -5.79
N SER A 445 6.16 11.24 -6.33
CA SER A 445 5.61 12.51 -5.85
C SER A 445 4.33 12.38 -5.02
N HIS A 446 3.92 11.19 -4.57
CA HIS A 446 2.64 10.95 -3.85
C HIS A 446 1.37 11.41 -4.59
N ARG A 447 1.41 11.52 -5.92
CA ARG A 447 0.29 12.03 -6.73
C ARG A 447 -0.70 10.94 -7.13
N LEU A 448 -0.29 9.66 -7.14
CA LEU A 448 -1.17 8.55 -7.48
C LEU A 448 -2.14 8.23 -6.34
N SER A 449 -3.43 8.18 -6.65
CA SER A 449 -4.47 7.66 -5.75
C SER A 449 -4.36 6.14 -5.56
N GLY A 450 -5.07 5.59 -4.56
CA GLY A 450 -5.11 4.13 -4.33
C GLY A 450 -5.48 3.32 -5.59
N PRO A 451 -6.56 3.62 -6.31
CA PRO A 451 -6.90 2.93 -7.56
C PRO A 451 -5.82 3.07 -8.65
N GLU A 452 -5.20 4.25 -8.77
CA GLU A 452 -4.12 4.46 -9.73
C GLU A 452 -2.86 3.68 -9.35
N LEU A 453 -2.57 3.48 -8.06
CA LEU A 453 -1.50 2.61 -7.60
C LEU A 453 -1.74 1.14 -7.95
N LEU A 454 -2.99 0.67 -7.92
CA LEU A 454 -3.32 -0.67 -8.41
C LEU A 454 -3.08 -0.78 -9.93
N MET A 455 -3.47 0.25 -10.70
CA MET A 455 -3.17 0.31 -12.14
C MET A 455 -1.68 0.38 -12.42
N PHE A 456 -0.94 1.13 -11.61
CA PHE A 456 0.52 1.17 -11.63
C PHE A 456 1.11 -0.23 -11.41
N ALA A 457 0.65 -0.96 -10.39
CA ALA A 457 1.08 -2.32 -10.10
C ALA A 457 0.82 -3.28 -11.28
N LEU A 458 -0.38 -3.21 -11.87
CA LEU A 458 -0.74 -4.02 -13.03
C LEU A 458 0.14 -3.71 -14.25
N ARG A 459 0.49 -2.44 -14.46
CA ARG A 459 1.42 -2.03 -15.53
C ARG A 459 2.82 -2.56 -15.28
N VAL A 460 3.36 -2.39 -14.07
CA VAL A 460 4.65 -2.98 -13.66
C VAL A 460 4.62 -4.49 -13.91
N PHE A 461 3.59 -5.19 -13.43
CA PHE A 461 3.44 -6.63 -13.61
C PHE A 461 3.39 -7.03 -15.11
N ALA A 462 2.68 -6.27 -15.94
CA ALA A 462 2.56 -6.55 -17.36
C ALA A 462 3.90 -6.44 -18.11
N VAL A 463 4.78 -5.51 -17.72
CA VAL A 463 6.08 -5.31 -18.39
C VAL A 463 7.26 -6.00 -17.70
N ALA A 464 7.11 -6.39 -16.43
CA ALA A 464 8.16 -7.02 -15.65
C ALA A 464 8.54 -8.42 -16.16
N SER A 465 9.76 -8.84 -15.84
CA SER A 465 10.23 -10.21 -16.10
C SER A 465 9.42 -11.24 -15.30
N ASN A 466 9.42 -12.50 -15.75
CA ASN A 466 8.71 -13.57 -15.05
C ASN A 466 9.20 -13.79 -13.61
N ASP A 467 10.48 -13.51 -13.33
CA ASP A 467 11.04 -13.56 -11.99
C ASP A 467 10.37 -12.52 -11.07
N ILE A 468 10.33 -11.26 -11.49
CA ILE A 468 9.66 -10.17 -10.76
C ILE A 468 8.17 -10.47 -10.59
N ARG A 469 7.50 -11.00 -11.62
CA ARG A 469 6.08 -11.40 -11.55
C ARG A 469 5.85 -12.49 -10.49
N PHE A 470 6.68 -13.53 -10.46
CA PHE A 470 6.56 -14.59 -9.49
C PHE A 470 6.80 -14.07 -8.07
N ARG A 471 7.81 -13.23 -7.87
CA ARG A 471 8.08 -12.57 -6.59
C ARG A 471 6.94 -11.66 -6.15
N LEU A 472 6.32 -10.90 -7.05
CA LEU A 472 5.13 -10.09 -6.77
C LEU A 472 3.96 -10.95 -6.28
N ILE A 473 3.66 -12.06 -6.97
CA ILE A 473 2.59 -12.99 -6.58
C ILE A 473 2.91 -13.65 -5.24
N ALA A 474 4.16 -14.10 -5.06
CA ALA A 474 4.61 -14.71 -3.81
C ALA A 474 4.55 -13.71 -2.64
N HIS A 475 4.94 -12.45 -2.86
CA HIS A 475 4.88 -11.40 -1.85
C HIS A 475 3.44 -11.03 -1.48
N LEU A 476 2.51 -11.11 -2.43
CA LEU A 476 1.06 -10.97 -2.18
C LEU A 476 0.52 -12.12 -1.31
N GLY A 477 1.06 -13.33 -1.47
CA GLY A 477 0.70 -14.51 -0.68
C GLY A 477 1.43 -14.64 0.67
N HIS A 478 2.46 -13.84 0.93
CA HIS A 478 3.26 -13.91 2.16
C HIS A 478 2.63 -13.05 3.27
N GLU A 479 2.61 -13.58 4.50
CA GLU A 479 1.98 -12.93 5.66
C GLU A 479 2.52 -11.50 5.91
N GLY A 480 1.60 -10.57 6.19
CA GLY A 480 1.88 -9.20 6.62
C GLY A 480 1.63 -8.13 5.55
N ALA A 481 2.41 -8.12 4.46
CA ALA A 481 2.38 -7.01 3.49
C ALA A 481 1.19 -7.10 2.52
N GLY A 482 0.96 -8.27 1.90
CA GLY A 482 -0.19 -8.49 1.03
C GLY A 482 -1.52 -8.41 1.79
N VAL A 483 -1.51 -8.82 3.07
CA VAL A 483 -2.63 -8.68 4.00
C VAL A 483 -2.98 -7.22 4.26
N ARG A 484 -2.00 -6.35 4.54
CA ARG A 484 -2.25 -4.91 4.74
C ARG A 484 -2.81 -4.23 3.50
N VAL A 485 -2.33 -4.59 2.30
CA VAL A 485 -2.91 -4.07 1.05
C VAL A 485 -4.35 -4.57 0.89
N ALA A 486 -4.62 -5.85 1.11
CA ALA A 486 -5.99 -6.38 1.07
C ALA A 486 -6.89 -5.72 2.11
N GLU A 487 -6.43 -5.55 3.35
CA GLU A 487 -7.13 -4.84 4.43
C GLU A 487 -7.44 -3.40 4.02
N GLN A 488 -6.46 -2.63 3.56
CA GLN A 488 -6.70 -1.21 3.25
C GLN A 488 -7.64 -0.99 2.06
N TYR A 489 -7.70 -1.93 1.11
CA TYR A 489 -8.60 -1.83 -0.05
C TYR A 489 -9.98 -2.45 0.23
N MET A 490 -10.07 -3.55 0.99
CA MET A 490 -11.33 -4.23 1.30
C MET A 490 -12.04 -3.64 2.52
N TRP A 491 -11.31 -3.21 3.55
CA TRP A 491 -11.88 -2.80 4.84
C TRP A 491 -12.81 -1.58 4.76
N PRO A 492 -12.53 -0.53 3.96
CA PRO A 492 -13.46 0.58 3.77
C PRO A 492 -14.77 0.13 3.11
N LEU A 493 -14.70 -0.77 2.13
CA LEU A 493 -15.87 -1.36 1.47
C LEU A 493 -16.70 -2.22 2.45
N LEU A 494 -16.03 -3.01 3.29
CA LEU A 494 -16.68 -3.83 4.31
C LEU A 494 -17.32 -2.96 5.42
N ARG A 495 -16.67 -1.87 5.84
CA ARG A 495 -17.25 -0.88 6.77
C ARG A 495 -18.46 -0.16 6.17
N ALA A 496 -18.38 0.27 4.91
CA ALA A 496 -19.51 0.87 4.19
C ALA A 496 -20.69 -0.11 4.05
N ALA A 497 -20.41 -1.41 3.97
CA ALA A 497 -21.40 -2.48 3.95
C ALA A 497 -21.90 -2.89 5.36
N GLY A 498 -21.50 -2.19 6.43
CA GLY A 498 -21.95 -2.46 7.80
C GLY A 498 -21.33 -3.70 8.47
N LEU A 499 -20.27 -4.27 7.89
CA LEU A 499 -19.56 -5.42 8.44
C LEU A 499 -18.47 -4.91 9.39
N THR A 500 -18.80 -4.85 10.68
CA THR A 500 -17.79 -4.59 11.71
C THR A 500 -16.97 -5.85 11.98
N ALA A 501 -15.64 -5.72 12.10
CA ALA A 501 -14.84 -6.73 12.79
C ALA A 501 -15.38 -6.77 14.21
N GLY A 502 -15.96 -7.89 14.59
CA GLY A 502 -16.54 -8.07 15.91
C GLY A 502 -15.51 -7.80 16.99
N ARG A 503 -15.70 -6.70 17.72
CA ARG A 503 -15.50 -6.67 19.18
C ARG A 503 -16.81 -6.87 19.95
N GLY A 504 -17.89 -7.27 19.27
CA GLY A 504 -19.16 -7.62 19.90
C GLY A 504 -19.92 -8.66 19.08
N GLY A 505 -20.04 -9.88 19.60
CA GLY A 505 -20.69 -11.04 18.97
C GLY A 505 -19.74 -12.24 18.98
N MET A 506 -20.17 -13.37 19.56
CA MET A 506 -19.38 -14.61 19.68
C MET A 506 -18.83 -15.01 18.30
N ALA A 507 -17.56 -14.70 18.04
CA ALA A 507 -16.79 -15.24 16.94
C ALA A 507 -16.16 -16.56 17.42
N SER A 508 -16.07 -17.55 16.54
CA SER A 508 -15.36 -18.80 16.83
C SER A 508 -13.85 -18.53 16.94
N ASP A 509 -13.15 -19.28 17.79
CA ASP A 509 -11.67 -19.26 17.90
C ASP A 509 -10.98 -19.86 16.64
N ARG A 510 -11.75 -20.44 15.71
CA ARG A 510 -11.25 -21.01 14.45
C ARG A 510 -11.10 -19.92 13.38
N ARG A 511 -9.89 -19.80 12.80
CA ARG A 511 -9.64 -18.96 11.62
C ARG A 511 -10.31 -19.53 10.36
N ALA A 512 -10.83 -18.64 9.52
CA ALA A 512 -11.41 -19.01 8.25
C ALA A 512 -10.31 -19.40 7.25
N GLY A 513 -10.41 -20.57 6.62
CA GLY A 513 -9.43 -21.08 5.66
C GLY A 513 -9.44 -20.37 4.29
N TRP A 514 -10.50 -19.65 3.93
CA TRP A 514 -10.57 -18.86 2.69
C TRP A 514 -9.89 -17.50 2.80
N LEU A 515 -9.91 -16.94 4.02
CA LEU A 515 -9.23 -15.69 4.36
C LEU A 515 -8.70 -15.85 5.78
N PRO A 516 -7.43 -16.30 5.94
CA PRO A 516 -6.85 -16.68 7.24
C PRO A 516 -6.85 -15.60 8.33
N MET A 517 -7.22 -14.37 7.97
CA MET A 517 -7.27 -13.19 8.83
C MET A 517 -8.63 -12.97 9.49
N LEU A 518 -9.68 -13.66 9.03
CA LEU A 518 -11.02 -13.60 9.63
C LEU A 518 -11.26 -14.83 10.50
N ASN A 519 -11.98 -14.65 11.61
CA ASN A 519 -12.55 -15.78 12.32
C ASN A 519 -13.72 -16.34 11.50
N ALA A 520 -13.80 -17.66 11.43
CA ALA A 520 -14.97 -18.31 10.87
C ALA A 520 -16.21 -17.96 11.73
N PRO A 521 -17.39 -17.80 11.12
CA PRO A 521 -18.65 -17.77 11.87
C PRO A 521 -18.78 -19.00 12.78
N VAL A 522 -19.47 -18.87 13.92
CA VAL A 522 -19.67 -20.00 14.86
C VAL A 522 -20.46 -21.13 14.21
N GLU A 523 -21.34 -20.79 13.27
CA GLU A 523 -22.13 -21.75 12.49
C GLU A 523 -21.29 -22.52 11.46
N LEU A 524 -20.10 -22.02 11.10
CA LEU A 524 -19.16 -22.66 10.16
C LEU A 524 -17.96 -23.23 10.93
N ASP A 525 -18.22 -24.33 11.63
CA ASP A 525 -17.25 -25.04 12.47
C ASP A 525 -16.28 -25.95 11.68
N GLY A 526 -16.48 -26.05 10.37
CA GLY A 526 -15.82 -26.91 9.40
C GLY A 526 -15.93 -28.41 9.62
N SER A 527 -16.99 -28.84 10.28
CA SER A 527 -17.50 -30.21 10.20
C SER A 527 -18.08 -30.52 8.81
N LEU A 528 -18.57 -29.49 8.10
CA LEU A 528 -19.21 -29.64 6.79
C LEU A 528 -18.19 -29.78 5.65
N PRO A 529 -18.45 -30.64 4.64
CA PRO A 529 -17.55 -30.80 3.50
C PRO A 529 -17.30 -29.47 2.73
N GLY A 530 -16.04 -29.04 2.62
CA GLY A 530 -15.69 -27.79 1.95
C GLY A 530 -16.03 -26.51 2.73
N ASP A 531 -16.31 -26.63 4.03
CA ASP A 531 -16.43 -25.49 4.93
C ASP A 531 -15.05 -25.00 5.39
N VAL A 532 -14.76 -23.77 4.97
CA VAL A 532 -13.55 -23.02 5.29
C VAL A 532 -13.88 -21.73 6.03
N GLY A 533 -15.11 -21.56 6.55
CA GLY A 533 -15.55 -20.33 7.20
C GLY A 533 -15.91 -19.18 6.25
N PHE A 534 -16.27 -19.48 5.00
CA PHE A 534 -16.65 -18.49 3.98
C PHE A 534 -18.09 -18.03 4.16
N ASP A 535 -18.27 -16.87 4.81
CA ASP A 535 -19.54 -16.16 4.84
C ASP A 535 -19.32 -14.63 4.92
N PRO A 536 -18.79 -14.00 3.85
CA PRO A 536 -18.51 -12.56 3.85
C PRO A 536 -19.78 -11.72 3.99
N VAL A 537 -20.93 -12.27 3.63
CA VAL A 537 -22.21 -11.56 3.65
C VAL A 537 -22.98 -11.85 4.92
N GLY A 538 -22.69 -12.89 5.71
CA GLY A 538 -23.42 -13.20 6.95
C GLY A 538 -24.74 -13.95 6.71
N PHE A 539 -24.79 -14.83 5.70
CA PHE A 539 -25.95 -15.67 5.39
C PHE A 539 -26.21 -16.78 6.42
N THR A 540 -25.18 -17.24 7.14
CA THR A 540 -25.32 -18.36 8.09
C THR A 540 -25.91 -17.93 9.42
N ARG A 541 -25.92 -16.63 9.72
CA ARG A 541 -26.43 -16.07 10.98
C ARG A 541 -27.96 -16.14 11.09
N GLU A 542 -28.46 -16.65 12.22
CA GLU A 542 -29.90 -16.80 12.48
C GLU A 542 -30.61 -15.48 12.86
N ASP A 543 -29.89 -14.53 13.44
CA ASP A 543 -30.41 -13.28 14.05
C ASP A 543 -30.79 -12.18 13.03
N ARG A 544 -30.37 -12.31 11.76
CA ARG A 544 -30.69 -11.31 10.71
C ARG A 544 -32.15 -11.21 10.30
N ARG A 545 -33.03 -12.13 10.70
CA ARG A 545 -34.47 -11.97 10.49
C ARG A 545 -35.09 -10.91 11.42
N ALA A 546 -34.39 -10.44 12.45
CA ALA A 546 -35.02 -9.66 13.53
C ALA A 546 -34.65 -8.16 13.61
N ALA A 547 -33.59 -7.66 12.96
CA ALA A 547 -33.00 -6.38 13.38
C ALA A 547 -33.31 -5.13 12.55
N ASP A 548 -33.53 -5.19 11.23
CA ASP A 548 -33.64 -3.93 10.45
C ASP A 548 -34.59 -3.93 9.25
N GLY A 549 -35.21 -5.06 8.89
CA GLY A 549 -36.11 -5.13 7.73
C GLY A 549 -35.47 -4.72 6.39
N SER A 550 -34.14 -4.57 6.34
CA SER A 550 -33.39 -4.04 5.19
C SER A 550 -32.46 -5.06 4.54
N GLY A 551 -32.33 -6.24 5.13
CA GLY A 551 -31.58 -7.34 4.53
C GLY A 551 -32.23 -7.88 3.24
N LEU A 552 -31.40 -8.35 2.31
CA LEU A 552 -31.75 -9.17 1.13
C LEU A 552 -32.56 -10.46 1.44
N GLY A 553 -33.07 -10.65 2.67
CA GLY A 553 -33.95 -11.74 3.10
C GLY A 553 -35.42 -11.58 2.68
N THR A 554 -35.75 -10.57 1.88
CA THR A 554 -37.10 -10.27 1.35
C THR A 554 -37.54 -11.16 0.19
N TRP A 555 -36.70 -12.08 -0.29
CA TRP A 555 -37.04 -12.97 -1.41
C TRP A 555 -37.85 -14.22 -1.01
N LEU A 556 -37.99 -14.51 0.29
CA LEU A 556 -38.84 -15.59 0.76
C LEU A 556 -40.28 -15.09 0.94
N PRO A 557 -41.30 -15.84 0.48
CA PRO A 557 -42.69 -15.44 0.63
C PRO A 557 -43.03 -15.14 2.10
N PRO A 558 -43.86 -14.11 2.38
CA PRO A 558 -44.33 -13.85 3.74
C PRO A 558 -44.97 -15.10 4.34
N GLY A 559 -44.45 -15.56 5.49
CA GLY A 559 -44.93 -16.76 6.19
C GLY A 559 -44.16 -18.06 5.88
N TYR A 560 -43.08 -18.01 5.09
CA TYR A 560 -42.23 -19.19 4.87
C TYR A 560 -41.29 -19.45 6.06
N ASP A 561 -41.58 -20.50 6.82
CA ASP A 561 -40.74 -20.99 7.90
C ASP A 561 -39.72 -22.02 7.40
N GLU A 562 -38.46 -21.61 7.30
CA GLU A 562 -37.34 -22.47 6.90
C GLU A 562 -37.19 -23.68 7.85
N LYS A 563 -37.59 -23.53 9.13
CA LYS A 563 -37.54 -24.59 10.15
C LYS A 563 -38.60 -25.68 9.95
N SER A 564 -39.62 -25.41 9.14
CA SER A 564 -40.64 -26.40 8.79
C SER A 564 -40.18 -27.36 7.68
N TYR A 565 -39.08 -27.06 6.96
CA TYR A 565 -38.56 -27.84 5.84
C TYR A 565 -37.16 -28.44 6.10
N CYS A 566 -36.27 -27.69 6.75
CA CYS A 566 -34.95 -28.15 7.22
C CYS A 566 -34.81 -27.86 8.73
N GLY A 567 -34.05 -28.67 9.47
CA GLY A 567 -33.90 -28.50 10.92
C GLY A 567 -33.20 -27.20 11.31
N SER A 568 -32.37 -26.64 10.41
CA SER A 568 -31.73 -25.32 10.54
C SER A 568 -31.57 -24.59 9.20
N ARG A 569 -31.29 -23.29 9.26
CA ARG A 569 -31.00 -22.45 8.08
C ARG A 569 -29.74 -22.89 7.33
N LEU A 570 -28.71 -23.30 8.06
CA LEU A 570 -27.45 -23.78 7.48
C LEU A 570 -27.68 -25.06 6.66
N GLU A 571 -28.49 -25.98 7.15
CA GLU A 571 -28.87 -27.19 6.42
C GLU A 571 -29.61 -26.87 5.11
N TYR A 572 -30.51 -25.88 5.14
CA TYR A 572 -31.21 -25.42 3.94
C TYR A 572 -30.26 -24.79 2.92
N LEU A 573 -29.40 -23.86 3.34
CA LEU A 573 -28.41 -23.24 2.47
C LEU A 573 -27.49 -24.28 1.84
N ARG A 574 -27.13 -25.31 2.61
CA ARG A 574 -26.31 -26.42 2.14
C ARG A 574 -27.02 -27.28 1.09
N GLU A 575 -28.29 -27.60 1.32
CA GLU A 575 -29.13 -28.33 0.36
C GLU A 575 -29.25 -27.57 -0.96
N VAL A 576 -29.52 -26.26 -0.88
CA VAL A 576 -29.60 -25.36 -2.03
C VAL A 576 -28.28 -25.27 -2.79
N GLU A 577 -27.15 -25.13 -2.09
CA GLU A 577 -25.81 -25.06 -2.69
C GLU A 577 -25.49 -26.31 -3.53
N VAL A 578 -25.76 -27.50 -2.99
CA VAL A 578 -25.50 -28.76 -3.71
C VAL A 578 -26.39 -28.88 -4.94
N LEU A 579 -27.69 -28.58 -4.82
CA LEU A 579 -28.63 -28.69 -5.93
C LEU A 579 -28.27 -27.73 -7.07
N HIS A 580 -28.07 -26.44 -6.77
CA HIS A 580 -27.66 -25.46 -7.78
C HIS A 580 -26.29 -25.77 -8.36
N GLY A 581 -25.38 -26.29 -7.53
CA GLY A 581 -24.08 -26.79 -7.97
C GLY A 581 -24.17 -27.90 -9.01
N ARG A 582 -25.01 -28.90 -8.79
CA ARG A 582 -25.25 -30.01 -9.75
C ARG A 582 -25.85 -29.51 -11.06
N TRP A 583 -26.83 -28.61 -10.99
CA TRP A 583 -27.41 -27.97 -12.17
C TRP A 583 -26.37 -27.14 -12.92
N ALA A 584 -25.51 -26.40 -12.22
CA ALA A 584 -24.45 -25.62 -12.84
C ALA A 584 -23.39 -26.50 -13.52
N MET A 585 -23.01 -27.63 -12.91
CA MET A 585 -22.10 -28.60 -13.54
C MET A 585 -22.68 -29.15 -14.85
N LEU A 586 -23.95 -29.56 -14.83
CA LEU A 586 -24.65 -30.01 -16.04
C LEU A 586 -24.79 -28.89 -17.08
N ALA A 587 -25.12 -27.67 -16.64
CA ALA A 587 -25.25 -26.51 -17.52
C ALA A 587 -23.92 -26.13 -18.17
N ALA A 588 -22.79 -26.18 -17.44
CA ALA A 588 -21.48 -25.85 -17.98
C ALA A 588 -21.11 -26.79 -19.13
N VAL A 589 -21.32 -28.09 -18.94
CA VAL A 589 -21.15 -29.10 -20.00
C VAL A 589 -22.15 -28.86 -21.13
N GLY A 590 -23.40 -28.58 -20.80
CA GLY A 590 -24.48 -28.30 -21.77
C GLY A 590 -24.29 -27.02 -22.59
N CYS A 591 -23.49 -26.05 -22.12
CA CYS A 591 -23.12 -24.86 -22.89
C CYS A 591 -21.99 -25.16 -23.88
N MET A 592 -21.09 -26.07 -23.54
CA MET A 592 -19.94 -26.42 -24.39
C MET A 592 -20.28 -27.51 -25.41
N ALA A 593 -21.10 -28.50 -25.04
CA ALA A 593 -21.34 -29.68 -25.86
C ALA A 593 -22.02 -29.39 -27.22
N PRO A 594 -23.06 -28.55 -27.32
CA PRO A 594 -23.71 -28.23 -28.59
C PRO A 594 -22.77 -27.54 -29.59
N GLU A 595 -21.90 -26.69 -29.07
CA GLU A 595 -20.86 -26.00 -29.85
C GLU A 595 -19.75 -26.98 -30.27
N ALA A 596 -19.27 -27.82 -29.34
CA ALA A 596 -18.25 -28.84 -29.62
C ALA A 596 -18.69 -29.88 -30.67
N LEU A 597 -19.99 -30.21 -30.68
CA LEU A 597 -20.58 -31.16 -31.64
C LEU A 597 -21.02 -30.50 -32.94
N GLY A 598 -20.90 -29.17 -33.07
CA GLY A 598 -21.23 -28.41 -34.27
C GLY A 598 -22.73 -28.26 -34.54
N TYR A 599 -23.58 -28.44 -33.53
CA TYR A 599 -25.03 -28.28 -33.66
C TYR A 599 -25.48 -26.81 -33.64
N VAL A 600 -24.74 -25.94 -32.95
CA VAL A 600 -24.96 -24.48 -32.92
C VAL A 600 -23.64 -23.73 -32.88
N GLU A 601 -23.63 -22.49 -33.36
CA GLU A 601 -22.49 -21.58 -33.25
C GLU A 601 -22.35 -21.00 -31.83
N SER A 602 -23.45 -20.87 -31.10
CA SER A 602 -23.48 -20.46 -29.69
C SER A 602 -24.61 -21.17 -28.96
N TRP A 603 -24.34 -21.63 -27.74
CA TRP A 603 -25.37 -22.28 -26.90
C TRP A 603 -26.58 -21.39 -26.63
N SER A 604 -26.43 -20.07 -26.71
CA SER A 604 -27.53 -19.10 -26.57
C SER A 604 -28.60 -19.24 -27.65
N GLN A 605 -28.25 -19.82 -28.80
CA GLN A 605 -29.16 -20.07 -29.92
C GLN A 605 -29.89 -21.40 -29.78
N ALA A 606 -29.38 -22.33 -28.95
CA ALA A 606 -29.93 -23.68 -28.80
C ALA A 606 -31.42 -23.70 -28.42
N PRO A 607 -31.93 -22.85 -27.50
CA PRO A 607 -33.36 -22.81 -27.20
C PRO A 607 -34.23 -22.41 -28.40
N ALA A 608 -33.74 -21.51 -29.26
CA ALA A 608 -34.46 -21.07 -30.45
C ALA A 608 -34.49 -22.15 -31.53
N THR A 609 -33.40 -22.90 -31.69
CA THR A 609 -33.31 -24.05 -32.60
C THR A 609 -34.25 -25.18 -32.14
N GLU A 610 -34.24 -25.51 -30.86
CA GLU A 610 -35.17 -26.46 -30.21
C GLU A 610 -36.65 -26.11 -30.44
N LEU A 611 -37.01 -24.82 -30.34
CA LEU A 611 -38.37 -24.34 -30.59
C LEU A 611 -38.79 -24.44 -32.06
N ARG A 612 -37.85 -24.30 -33.00
CA ARG A 612 -38.12 -24.27 -34.44
C ARG A 612 -38.05 -25.64 -35.10
N GLU A 613 -37.12 -26.48 -34.65
CA GLU A 613 -36.74 -27.75 -35.28
C GLU A 613 -37.21 -28.97 -34.47
N GLY A 614 -37.77 -28.78 -33.26
CA GLY A 614 -38.17 -29.85 -32.35
C GLY A 614 -37.04 -30.23 -31.38
N ALA A 615 -37.25 -31.29 -30.57
CA ALA A 615 -36.31 -31.77 -29.54
C ALA A 615 -34.93 -32.26 -30.06
N VAL A 616 -34.14 -31.43 -30.75
CA VAL A 616 -32.99 -31.84 -31.58
C VAL A 616 -31.74 -32.19 -30.77
N PHE A 617 -31.50 -31.55 -29.62
CA PHE A 617 -30.22 -31.66 -28.89
C PHE A 617 -30.22 -32.77 -27.84
N MET A 618 -31.38 -33.30 -27.47
CA MET A 618 -31.47 -34.45 -26.56
C MET A 618 -31.39 -35.77 -27.32
N ASN A 619 -30.45 -36.60 -26.89
CA ASN A 619 -30.07 -37.90 -27.43
C ASN A 619 -31.16 -38.99 -27.28
N ILE A 620 -32.38 -38.74 -27.76
CA ILE A 620 -33.44 -39.74 -27.97
C ILE A 620 -33.40 -40.29 -29.40
N HIS A 621 -32.64 -39.66 -30.31
CA HIS A 621 -32.46 -40.17 -31.68
C HIS A 621 -31.57 -41.41 -31.80
N HIS A 622 -30.72 -41.76 -30.81
CA HIS A 622 -29.92 -43.00 -30.89
C HIS A 622 -30.60 -44.27 -30.35
N LEU A 623 -31.72 -44.17 -29.63
CA LEU A 623 -32.61 -45.32 -29.40
C LEU A 623 -33.49 -45.63 -30.63
N ALA A 624 -33.50 -44.76 -31.63
CA ALA A 624 -34.17 -44.95 -32.91
C ALA A 624 -33.35 -45.78 -33.93
N MET A 625 -32.53 -46.73 -33.45
CA MET A 625 -32.25 -47.94 -34.25
C MET A 625 -33.53 -48.78 -34.48
N LEU A 626 -34.62 -48.42 -33.79
CA LEU A 626 -36.00 -48.86 -34.01
C LEU A 626 -36.81 -47.73 -34.67
N GLN A 627 -36.80 -47.69 -36.00
CA GLN A 627 -37.76 -47.08 -36.94
C GLN A 627 -38.64 -45.88 -36.48
N GLY A 628 -38.39 -44.69 -37.06
CA GLY A 628 -39.41 -43.64 -37.29
C GLY A 628 -38.98 -42.19 -37.02
N ASP A 629 -39.36 -41.26 -37.90
CA ASP A 629 -39.20 -39.78 -37.81
C ASP A 629 -39.98 -39.16 -36.63
N ASN A 630 -39.66 -39.56 -35.40
CA ASN A 630 -40.37 -39.12 -34.20
C ASN A 630 -39.54 -38.09 -33.41
N THR A 631 -39.41 -36.86 -33.92
CA THR A 631 -39.03 -35.72 -33.07
C THR A 631 -40.16 -35.46 -32.08
N MET A 632 -39.90 -35.60 -30.78
CA MET A 632 -40.88 -35.28 -29.74
C MET A 632 -41.26 -33.79 -29.81
N SER A 633 -42.57 -33.48 -29.78
CA SER A 633 -43.01 -32.08 -29.74
C SER A 633 -42.52 -31.39 -28.46
N MET A 634 -42.23 -30.08 -28.54
CA MET A 634 -41.79 -29.27 -27.39
C MET A 634 -42.77 -29.36 -26.20
N GLN A 635 -44.08 -29.46 -26.46
CA GLN A 635 -45.09 -29.62 -25.42
C GLN A 635 -45.01 -30.99 -24.71
N ALA A 636 -44.77 -32.06 -25.47
CA ALA A 636 -44.58 -33.39 -24.91
C ALA A 636 -43.28 -33.47 -24.11
N PHE A 637 -42.22 -32.79 -24.57
CA PHE A 637 -40.96 -32.69 -23.85
C PHE A 637 -41.10 -31.94 -22.52
N ILE A 638 -41.71 -30.75 -22.52
CA ILE A 638 -42.01 -30.00 -21.30
C ILE A 638 -42.87 -30.83 -20.35
N GLY A 639 -43.90 -31.51 -20.87
CA GLY A 639 -44.77 -32.39 -20.08
C GLY A 639 -44.00 -33.55 -19.43
N LEU A 640 -43.13 -34.22 -20.18
CA LEU A 640 -42.27 -35.28 -19.68
C LEU A 640 -41.28 -34.76 -18.64
N GLN A 641 -40.66 -33.60 -18.88
CA GLN A 641 -39.72 -32.97 -17.95
C GLN A 641 -40.39 -32.60 -16.63
N LEU A 642 -41.56 -31.96 -16.68
CA LEU A 642 -42.36 -31.64 -15.50
C LEU A 642 -42.77 -32.91 -14.74
N PHE A 643 -43.14 -33.97 -15.45
CA PHE A 643 -43.46 -35.25 -14.84
C PHE A 643 -42.24 -35.88 -14.15
N MET A 644 -41.09 -35.97 -14.84
CA MET A 644 -39.87 -36.56 -14.28
C MET A 644 -39.31 -35.75 -13.12
N GLN A 645 -39.28 -34.42 -13.24
CA GLN A 645 -38.81 -33.52 -12.19
C GLN A 645 -39.77 -33.52 -10.99
N GLY A 646 -41.08 -33.50 -11.24
CA GLY A 646 -42.09 -33.63 -10.20
C GLY A 646 -42.03 -34.98 -9.48
N PHE A 647 -41.78 -36.07 -10.21
CA PHE A 647 -41.59 -37.39 -9.62
C PHE A 647 -40.30 -37.49 -8.79
N ALA A 648 -39.18 -36.97 -9.31
CA ALA A 648 -37.91 -36.92 -8.58
C ALA A 648 -38.01 -36.06 -7.31
N GLU A 649 -38.68 -34.92 -7.38
CA GLU A 649 -38.94 -34.04 -6.25
C GLU A 649 -39.88 -34.69 -5.22
N MET A 650 -40.90 -35.42 -5.68
CA MET A 650 -41.77 -36.20 -4.80
C MET A 650 -40.99 -37.28 -4.05
N LEU A 651 -40.10 -38.02 -4.74
CA LEU A 651 -39.24 -39.02 -4.10
C LEU A 651 -38.31 -38.37 -3.06
N ARG A 652 -37.71 -37.22 -3.40
CA ARG A 652 -36.85 -36.45 -2.51
C ARG A 652 -37.60 -35.90 -1.29
N ALA A 653 -38.81 -35.37 -1.47
CA ALA A 653 -39.66 -34.88 -0.40
C ALA A 653 -40.20 -36.01 0.48
N SER A 654 -40.38 -37.22 -0.08
CA SER A 654 -40.82 -38.40 0.65
C SER A 654 -39.72 -39.09 1.48
N ALA A 655 -38.45 -38.71 1.27
CA ALA A 655 -37.33 -39.21 2.06
C ALA A 655 -37.42 -38.65 3.50
N SER A 656 -38.01 -39.42 4.41
CA SER A 656 -38.11 -39.07 5.83
C SER A 656 -36.76 -39.32 6.53
N GLY A 657 -36.09 -38.27 7.00
CA GLY A 657 -34.78 -38.36 7.66
C GLY A 657 -34.06 -37.01 7.86
N SER A 658 -32.75 -37.06 8.15
CA SER A 658 -31.87 -35.89 8.21
C SER A 658 -31.71 -35.23 6.82
N TYR A 659 -31.30 -33.96 6.77
CA TYR A 659 -31.09 -33.24 5.51
C TYR A 659 -30.12 -33.97 4.55
N GLU A 660 -29.13 -34.69 5.09
CA GLU A 660 -28.19 -35.49 4.31
C GLU A 660 -28.88 -36.59 3.49
N THR A 661 -29.91 -37.23 4.02
CA THR A 661 -30.65 -38.29 3.30
C THR A 661 -31.47 -37.74 2.12
N ARG A 662 -31.82 -36.46 2.16
CA ARG A 662 -32.47 -35.78 1.02
C ARG A 662 -31.49 -35.39 -0.09
N ILE A 663 -30.24 -35.10 0.28
CA ILE A 663 -29.17 -34.76 -0.68
C ILE A 663 -28.53 -36.03 -1.27
N TYR A 664 -28.40 -37.08 -0.44
CA TYR A 664 -27.75 -38.36 -0.74
C TYR A 664 -28.67 -39.53 -0.30
N PRO A 665 -29.71 -39.87 -1.08
CA PRO A 665 -30.68 -40.90 -0.70
C PRO A 665 -30.14 -42.34 -0.70
N GLY A 666 -28.98 -42.59 -1.32
CA GLY A 666 -28.36 -43.92 -1.39
C GLY A 666 -29.21 -44.97 -2.15
N GLY A 667 -28.83 -46.24 -2.07
CA GLY A 667 -29.60 -47.35 -2.62
C GLY A 667 -29.71 -47.32 -4.15
N LEU A 668 -30.94 -47.26 -4.69
CA LEU A 668 -31.21 -47.23 -6.15
C LEU A 668 -30.54 -46.03 -6.85
N PHE A 669 -30.28 -44.96 -6.12
CA PHE A 669 -29.65 -43.73 -6.62
C PHE A 669 -28.13 -43.70 -6.49
N ASP A 670 -27.52 -44.80 -6.03
CA ASP A 670 -26.07 -45.01 -6.02
C ASP A 670 -25.74 -46.36 -6.69
N PRO A 671 -25.87 -46.45 -8.03
CA PRO A 671 -25.67 -47.70 -8.77
C PRO A 671 -24.21 -48.20 -8.72
N LEU A 672 -23.26 -47.33 -8.35
CA LEU A 672 -21.85 -47.65 -8.24
C LEU A 672 -21.42 -47.97 -6.80
N GLY A 673 -22.34 -47.91 -5.82
CA GLY A 673 -22.07 -48.23 -4.43
C GLY A 673 -21.04 -47.31 -3.76
N LEU A 674 -20.88 -46.08 -4.24
CA LEU A 674 -19.90 -45.11 -3.73
C LEU A 674 -20.25 -44.61 -2.32
N THR A 675 -21.48 -44.81 -1.85
CA THR A 675 -21.95 -44.44 -0.51
C THR A 675 -21.69 -45.52 0.55
N VAL A 676 -21.19 -46.71 0.15
CA VAL A 676 -20.88 -47.84 1.04
C VAL A 676 -19.40 -47.81 1.52
N THR A 677 -18.66 -46.75 1.21
CA THR A 677 -17.26 -46.56 1.60
C THR A 677 -17.11 -45.99 3.02
N SER A 678 -15.88 -45.95 3.57
CA SER A 678 -15.61 -45.33 4.88
C SER A 678 -16.07 -43.87 4.97
N ASP A 679 -16.44 -43.41 6.17
CA ASP A 679 -16.94 -42.05 6.42
C ASP A 679 -15.95 -40.95 5.95
N GLU A 680 -14.64 -41.18 6.10
CA GLU A 680 -13.59 -40.28 5.60
C GLU A 680 -13.64 -40.15 4.07
N ARG A 681 -13.77 -41.27 3.36
CA ARG A 681 -13.84 -41.27 1.90
C ARG A 681 -15.13 -40.61 1.40
N LEU A 682 -16.23 -40.81 2.12
CA LEU A 682 -17.50 -40.15 1.83
C LEU A 682 -17.38 -38.63 2.00
N HIS A 683 -16.70 -38.16 3.06
CA HIS A 683 -16.44 -36.74 3.27
C HIS A 683 -15.55 -36.13 2.18
N GLU A 684 -14.51 -36.86 1.73
CA GLU A 684 -13.67 -36.44 0.59
C GLU A 684 -14.47 -36.31 -0.70
N LEU A 685 -15.31 -37.30 -1.03
CA LEU A 685 -16.15 -37.28 -2.23
C LEU A 685 -17.13 -36.10 -2.19
N ARG A 686 -17.82 -35.89 -1.07
CA ARG A 686 -18.71 -34.73 -0.86
C ARG A 686 -17.97 -33.40 -0.96
N THR A 687 -16.74 -33.33 -0.45
CA THR A 687 -15.87 -32.13 -0.57
C THR A 687 -15.49 -31.87 -2.02
N SER A 688 -15.15 -32.93 -2.77
CA SER A 688 -14.82 -32.81 -4.19
C SER A 688 -16.03 -32.33 -4.99
N GLU A 689 -17.22 -32.86 -4.73
CA GLU A 689 -18.45 -32.45 -5.40
C GLU A 689 -18.73 -30.96 -5.21
N ILE A 690 -18.65 -30.47 -3.97
CA ILE A 690 -18.88 -29.05 -3.67
C ILE A 690 -17.85 -28.13 -4.31
N LYS A 691 -16.57 -28.54 -4.36
CA LYS A 691 -15.53 -27.76 -5.04
C LYS A 691 -15.83 -27.61 -6.53
N HIS A 692 -16.20 -28.71 -7.20
CA HIS A 692 -16.57 -28.68 -8.62
C HIS A 692 -17.88 -27.92 -8.86
N ALA A 693 -18.86 -28.06 -7.97
CA ALA A 693 -20.11 -27.30 -8.00
C ALA A 693 -19.88 -25.78 -7.93
N ARG A 694 -19.08 -25.31 -6.95
CA ARG A 694 -18.74 -23.88 -6.81
C ARG A 694 -18.01 -23.36 -8.04
N LEU A 695 -17.03 -24.13 -8.53
CA LEU A 695 -16.30 -23.79 -9.75
C LEU A 695 -17.26 -23.70 -10.95
N ALA A 696 -18.20 -24.63 -11.10
CA ALA A 696 -19.17 -24.64 -12.18
C ALA A 696 -20.16 -23.47 -12.10
N MET A 697 -20.61 -23.07 -10.91
CA MET A 697 -21.47 -21.89 -10.74
C MET A 697 -20.75 -20.61 -11.19
N VAL A 698 -19.47 -20.45 -10.84
CA VAL A 698 -18.64 -19.32 -11.33
C VAL A 698 -18.41 -19.41 -12.83
N ALA A 699 -18.12 -20.61 -13.35
CA ALA A 699 -17.91 -20.83 -14.78
C ALA A 699 -19.16 -20.47 -15.58
N MET A 700 -20.35 -20.87 -15.13
CA MET A 700 -21.62 -20.53 -15.77
C MET A 700 -21.89 -19.03 -15.79
N MET A 701 -21.61 -18.32 -14.69
CA MET A 701 -21.67 -16.86 -14.66
C MET A 701 -20.74 -16.25 -15.71
N GLY A 702 -19.50 -16.75 -15.79
CA GLY A 702 -18.53 -16.34 -16.80
C GLY A 702 -19.01 -16.57 -18.23
N MET A 703 -19.52 -17.77 -18.53
CA MET A 703 -20.07 -18.12 -19.85
C MET A 703 -21.28 -17.26 -20.23
N TRP A 704 -22.12 -16.90 -19.25
CA TRP A 704 -23.26 -16.01 -19.47
C TRP A 704 -22.82 -14.59 -19.79
N VAL A 705 -21.91 -14.03 -18.99
CA VAL A 705 -21.33 -12.70 -19.23
C VAL A 705 -20.60 -12.64 -20.58
N GLN A 706 -19.84 -13.68 -20.92
CA GLN A 706 -19.16 -13.80 -22.20
C GLN A 706 -20.14 -13.70 -23.36
N VAL A 707 -21.18 -14.53 -23.38
CA VAL A 707 -22.21 -14.49 -24.43
C VAL A 707 -22.89 -13.13 -24.51
N VAL A 708 -23.21 -12.50 -23.38
CA VAL A 708 -23.85 -11.17 -23.36
C VAL A 708 -22.95 -10.10 -24.00
N LEU A 709 -21.64 -10.18 -23.77
CA LEU A 709 -20.68 -9.19 -24.25
C LEU A 709 -20.20 -9.46 -25.68
N THR A 710 -20.01 -10.72 -26.08
CA THR A 710 -19.38 -11.09 -27.35
C THR A 710 -20.35 -11.69 -28.36
N GLY A 711 -21.50 -12.20 -27.92
CA GLY A 711 -22.47 -12.89 -28.76
C GLY A 711 -22.04 -14.28 -29.23
N THR A 712 -20.84 -14.74 -28.88
CA THR A 712 -20.26 -16.03 -29.34
C THR A 712 -20.23 -17.07 -28.23
N GLY A 713 -20.14 -18.35 -28.60
CA GLY A 713 -20.07 -19.46 -27.65
C GLY A 713 -18.76 -19.51 -26.84
N PRO A 714 -18.73 -20.21 -25.69
CA PRO A 714 -17.56 -20.30 -24.84
C PRO A 714 -16.35 -20.95 -25.54
N LEU A 715 -16.52 -21.89 -26.47
CA LEU A 715 -15.39 -22.53 -27.15
C LEU A 715 -14.78 -21.63 -28.24
N ALA A 716 -15.62 -20.89 -28.97
CA ALA A 716 -15.20 -19.90 -29.94
C ALA A 716 -14.43 -18.76 -29.26
N ASN A 717 -14.94 -18.24 -28.14
CA ASN A 717 -14.23 -17.25 -27.33
C ASN A 717 -12.88 -17.78 -26.82
N TRP A 718 -12.83 -19.05 -26.41
CA TRP A 718 -11.57 -19.68 -26.01
C TRP A 718 -10.58 -19.76 -27.17
N GLY A 719 -11.03 -20.16 -28.35
CA GLY A 719 -10.23 -20.18 -29.59
C GLY A 719 -9.64 -18.81 -29.91
N GLU A 720 -10.48 -17.78 -29.98
CA GLU A 720 -10.05 -16.40 -30.24
C GLU A 720 -9.05 -15.90 -29.18
N PHE A 721 -9.28 -16.20 -27.90
CA PHE A 721 -8.35 -15.84 -26.84
C PHE A 721 -7.00 -16.53 -27.01
N THR A 722 -6.98 -17.82 -27.34
CA THR A 722 -5.73 -18.55 -27.58
C THR A 722 -4.99 -18.05 -28.80
N ASP A 723 -5.70 -17.69 -29.87
CA ASP A 723 -5.12 -17.11 -31.08
C ASP A 723 -4.56 -15.71 -30.82
N GLN A 724 -5.27 -14.89 -30.04
CA GLN A 724 -4.80 -13.58 -29.61
C GLN A 724 -3.59 -13.68 -28.68
N LEU A 725 -3.55 -14.64 -27.76
CA LEU A 725 -2.37 -14.91 -26.93
C LEU A 725 -1.17 -15.35 -27.79
N HIS A 726 -1.40 -16.20 -28.79
CA HIS A 726 -0.36 -16.64 -29.71
C HIS A 726 0.19 -15.47 -30.54
N ALA A 727 -0.71 -14.60 -31.04
CA ALA A 727 -0.35 -13.39 -31.76
C ALA A 727 0.39 -12.40 -30.86
N LEU A 728 -0.06 -12.19 -29.62
CA LEU A 728 0.63 -11.39 -28.59
C LEU A 728 2.04 -11.90 -28.32
N PHE A 729 2.23 -13.21 -28.24
CA PHE A 729 3.53 -13.81 -27.96
C PHE A 729 4.50 -13.70 -29.15
N ILE A 730 4.01 -13.82 -30.38
CA ILE A 730 4.86 -13.75 -31.59
C ILE A 730 5.06 -12.31 -32.09
N GLU A 731 4.02 -11.49 -32.15
CA GLU A 731 4.10 -10.09 -32.59
C GLU A 731 4.61 -9.16 -31.48
N GLY A 732 4.31 -9.42 -30.21
CA GLY A 732 4.85 -8.65 -29.09
C GLY A 732 6.37 -8.78 -28.97
N VAL A 733 6.92 -9.97 -29.27
CA VAL A 733 8.37 -10.20 -29.35
C VAL A 733 9.00 -9.53 -30.57
N ARG A 734 8.24 -9.30 -31.66
CA ARG A 734 8.76 -8.68 -32.89
C ARG A 734 8.60 -7.16 -32.97
N SER A 735 7.58 -6.58 -32.35
CA SER A 735 7.19 -5.17 -32.59
C SER A 735 7.36 -4.23 -31.40
N GLY A 736 7.63 -4.73 -30.19
CA GLY A 736 7.82 -3.89 -29.00
C GLY A 736 6.57 -3.12 -28.55
N SER A 737 5.40 -3.37 -29.14
CA SER A 737 4.12 -2.80 -28.74
C SER A 737 3.06 -3.90 -28.67
N VAL A 738 2.35 -3.96 -27.54
CA VAL A 738 1.27 -4.93 -27.31
C VAL A 738 -0.08 -4.23 -27.55
N PRO A 739 -0.81 -4.51 -28.64
CA PRO A 739 -2.20 -4.09 -28.76
C PRO A 739 -3.08 -4.86 -27.76
N LEU A 740 -3.89 -4.14 -26.98
CA LEU A 740 -4.84 -4.74 -26.03
C LEU A 740 -5.85 -5.65 -26.76
N PRO A 741 -6.12 -6.87 -26.23
CA PRO A 741 -7.13 -7.79 -26.76
C PRO A 741 -8.50 -7.11 -26.96
N ALA A 742 -9.23 -7.47 -28.02
CA ALA A 742 -10.55 -6.91 -28.31
C ALA A 742 -11.56 -7.18 -27.17
N VAL A 743 -11.40 -8.29 -26.46
CA VAL A 743 -12.18 -8.65 -25.26
C VAL A 743 -12.04 -7.62 -24.14
N VAL A 744 -10.84 -7.04 -23.97
CA VAL A 744 -10.58 -5.98 -22.98
C VAL A 744 -11.15 -4.64 -23.45
N ARG A 745 -11.14 -4.36 -24.75
CA ARG A 745 -11.79 -3.16 -25.31
C ARG A 745 -13.31 -3.19 -25.17
N GLY A 746 -13.96 -4.33 -25.38
CA GLY A 746 -15.41 -4.46 -25.21
C GLY A 746 -15.86 -4.29 -23.75
N ALA A 747 -15.11 -4.86 -22.80
CA ALA A 747 -15.39 -4.72 -21.37
C ALA A 747 -15.21 -3.27 -20.86
N VAL A 748 -14.21 -2.54 -21.38
CA VAL A 748 -13.95 -1.14 -21.00
C VAL A 748 -14.96 -0.17 -21.62
N VAL A 749 -15.47 -0.44 -22.82
CA VAL A 749 -16.43 0.44 -23.50
C VAL A 749 -17.87 0.25 -23.00
N THR A 750 -18.19 -0.90 -22.39
CA THR A 750 -19.55 -1.17 -21.84
C THR A 750 -19.64 -0.89 -20.34
N ALA A 751 -18.50 -0.80 -19.64
CA ALA A 751 -18.43 -0.39 -18.24
C ALA A 751 -18.24 1.13 -18.03
N LEU A 752 -17.99 1.87 -19.12
CA LEU A 752 -18.18 3.32 -19.24
C LEU A 752 -19.58 3.60 -19.77
#